data_AF-A0A1G3AJ33-F1
#
_entry.id   AF-A0A1G3AJ33-F1
#
_cell.length_a   1.000
_cell.length_b   1.000
_cell.length_c   1.000
_cell.angle_alpha   90.00
_cell.angle_beta   90.00
_cell.angle_gamma   90.00
#
_symmetry.space_group_name_H-M   'P 1'
#
loop_
_entity.id
_entity.type
_entity.pdbx_description
1 polymer ?
#
loop_
_entity_poly.entity_id
_entity_poly.type
_entity_poly.pdbx_seq_one_letter_code
_entity_poly.pdbx_strand_id
1 'polypeptide(L)'
;MKYDYRVLLGLALGGVALAFAPIADAGETGAPEPVNYERPFEPPTRPAFLPLPPGAVEPAGWLRDWCLAARDGFTGHMDEYDDEFKRAWAPDHKMTGEGLLWYKGAWPYEGGGYWFDGLARLGHALHDEALIAQAKGRLYAVADHMNPDGLLFLWWLDRKNPGDRKAVTAALEGWPLWACGLLGRAMTGFYAGSGDKHVLEALEKAYAPDPDCLRSIPGSVSNLWPAYDTFCWTGNQGIAAALDAMFKQEGAGLLPCLSRYRKAPDLNPGTTVDNAHVVEFIESTTPWAVGYLWTGDRRYLQAAVGWHDLLERVAMQPHGVPVSDEWYGPTGAFRGSETCDVAGYVWSQICLLLVSGEGRMADRAERAFFNAGPAAVSRDFKTHVYFQSPNRFANLSPDFPHGPRAGGGTYQRKHAPLCCTAALNRIVPWYVTHMWMATYDNGLAATCYGPCKVTALAANRVPVVITCKTDYPFNETIEISVQPAREAAFPLDFRIPGWCMAPVLDVNGSAVAIERNPRGFARVHRTWKPGDTVRLHLPMTASLRTGRDAALGAPYDGAHRATPVTIPEENSTRGVPYASVSYGPLLFALPIPDTADANTPDPSARWKFALDVQEPNLTIQRAAMPAKWDWPLAAPLKLRANAVEVAWNPDPKAPRLPLLPAAKRKSPERVTLIPYGCTKFRISMFPVTAEPEVKASAIRRILFLGNSITLHGPKADIGWSGNWGMAASSEDKDYVHLVTSALAQHTGSRPQIMVRNIADFERNYATYDVDLQMKDLFAFDPDLVVLAIGENVPALGSEEAKTQFKAGVMSILRCAMAKRHPLVVVRSCFWADAAKDEVLRQASQEVGGIFVDAGPLGRDPANAARSERSFAHDGVAGHPGDKGMKALADAIVEAVLNFQTKEH
;
A
#
# COMPACT_ATOMS: atom_id res chain seq x y z
N MET A 1 -30.85 -0.41 -45.91
CA MET A 1 -32.30 -0.24 -45.68
C MET A 1 -32.46 1.14 -45.04
N LYS A 2 -33.05 2.08 -45.77
CA LYS A 2 -33.28 3.49 -45.35
C LYS A 2 -34.39 3.56 -44.31
N TYR A 3 -34.35 4.48 -43.36
CA TYR A 3 -35.43 5.43 -43.07
C TYR A 3 -34.89 6.66 -42.34
N ASP A 4 -35.34 7.81 -42.82
CA ASP A 4 -35.03 9.19 -42.47
C ASP A 4 -36.38 9.83 -42.10
N TYR A 5 -36.45 10.66 -41.05
CA TYR A 5 -37.49 11.70 -40.93
C TYR A 5 -37.05 12.82 -39.98
N ARG A 6 -36.86 14.01 -40.57
CA ARG A 6 -36.82 15.33 -39.94
C ARG A 6 -38.23 15.87 -39.68
N VAL A 7 -38.43 16.63 -38.59
CA VAL A 7 -39.36 17.79 -38.57
C VAL A 7 -38.79 18.91 -37.69
N LEU A 8 -38.83 20.12 -38.25
CA LEU A 8 -38.48 21.44 -37.68
C LEU A 8 -39.61 22.03 -36.82
N LEU A 9 -39.25 22.89 -35.85
CA LEU A 9 -39.88 24.21 -35.67
C LEU A 9 -38.93 25.12 -34.87
N GLY A 10 -38.72 26.35 -35.33
CA GLY A 10 -37.88 27.37 -34.69
C GLY A 10 -38.66 28.58 -34.19
N LEU A 11 -37.97 29.46 -33.43
CA LEU A 11 -38.11 30.93 -33.28
C LEU A 11 -37.11 31.38 -32.18
N ALA A 12 -36.02 32.09 -32.52
CA ALA A 12 -35.80 33.56 -32.40
C ALA A 12 -35.64 34.03 -30.92
N LEU A 13 -34.65 34.79 -30.42
CA LEU A 13 -33.65 35.79 -30.86
C LEU A 13 -32.51 35.80 -29.79
N GLY A 14 -31.21 35.99 -30.06
CA GLY A 14 -30.57 37.30 -30.23
C GLY A 14 -29.19 37.39 -29.52
N GLY A 15 -28.15 37.86 -30.24
CA GLY A 15 -26.88 38.44 -29.74
C GLY A 15 -25.81 37.45 -29.25
N VAL A 16 -24.51 37.54 -29.51
CA VAL A 16 -23.60 38.53 -30.13
C VAL A 16 -22.41 37.71 -30.67
N ALA A 17 -21.97 37.97 -31.90
CA ALA A 17 -20.79 37.34 -32.49
C ALA A 17 -19.51 38.06 -32.06
N LEU A 18 -18.54 37.31 -31.51
CA LEU A 18 -17.13 37.71 -31.43
C LEU A 18 -16.31 36.69 -32.23
N ALA A 19 -15.50 37.24 -33.14
CA ALA A 19 -14.82 36.55 -34.21
C ALA A 19 -13.74 35.57 -33.73
N PHE A 20 -13.77 34.34 -34.25
CA PHE A 20 -12.60 33.47 -34.33
C PHE A 20 -11.93 33.69 -35.68
N ALA A 21 -10.75 34.31 -35.68
CA ALA A 21 -9.83 34.23 -36.82
C ALA A 21 -9.07 32.89 -36.74
N PRO A 22 -8.96 32.12 -37.83
CA PRO A 22 -8.14 30.92 -37.86
C PRO A 22 -6.67 31.34 -37.96
N ILE A 23 -5.84 30.96 -36.99
CA ILE A 23 -4.40 31.01 -37.19
C ILE A 23 -4.06 29.83 -38.09
N ALA A 24 -3.60 30.21 -39.29
CA ALA A 24 -3.18 29.32 -40.35
C ALA A 24 -2.02 28.42 -39.90
N ASP A 25 -2.15 27.18 -40.35
CA ASP A 25 -1.13 26.15 -40.40
C ASP A 25 0.09 26.69 -41.18
N ALA A 26 1.18 26.97 -40.46
CA ALA A 26 2.48 27.24 -41.04
C ALA A 26 3.31 25.97 -40.91
N GLY A 27 3.31 25.19 -42.00
CA GLY A 27 4.09 23.98 -42.11
C GLY A 27 5.60 24.23 -42.04
N GLU A 28 6.26 23.42 -41.23
CA GLU A 28 7.54 22.82 -41.56
C GLU A 28 7.48 21.36 -41.10
N THR A 29 7.31 20.43 -42.05
CA THR A 29 7.58 19.02 -41.80
C THR A 29 9.09 18.82 -41.75
N GLY A 30 9.70 19.25 -40.64
CA GLY A 30 11.03 18.78 -40.25
C GLY A 30 10.97 17.28 -39.95
N ALA A 31 12.06 16.56 -40.24
CA ALA A 31 12.20 15.21 -39.69
C ALA A 31 11.97 15.25 -38.17
N PRO A 32 11.36 14.22 -37.56
CA PRO A 32 11.18 14.18 -36.10
C PRO A 32 12.52 14.46 -35.42
N GLU A 33 12.55 15.38 -34.46
CA GLU A 33 13.78 15.64 -33.71
C GLU A 33 14.25 14.35 -33.04
N PRO A 34 15.54 14.00 -33.12
CA PRO A 34 16.07 12.81 -32.47
C PRO A 34 15.88 12.93 -30.94
N VAL A 35 15.53 11.83 -30.29
CA VAL A 35 15.26 11.81 -28.86
C VAL A 35 16.59 11.59 -28.13
N ASN A 36 16.96 12.51 -27.23
CA ASN A 36 18.31 12.58 -26.64
C ASN A 36 18.83 11.29 -26.01
N TYR A 37 17.92 10.49 -25.45
CA TYR A 37 18.21 9.26 -24.70
C TYR A 37 17.52 8.03 -25.28
N GLU A 38 17.00 8.10 -26.51
CA GLU A 38 16.47 6.90 -27.15
C GLU A 38 17.56 5.85 -27.34
N ARG A 39 17.16 4.59 -27.23
CA ARG A 39 18.07 3.48 -27.48
C ARG A 39 18.06 3.16 -28.98
N PRO A 40 19.18 2.70 -29.57
CA PRO A 40 19.28 2.50 -31.02
C PRO A 40 18.25 1.51 -31.59
N PHE A 41 17.78 0.57 -30.78
CA PHE A 41 16.80 -0.45 -31.18
C PHE A 41 15.61 -0.47 -30.21
N GLU A 42 14.66 0.44 -30.39
CA GLU A 42 13.43 0.41 -29.60
C GLU A 42 12.38 -0.53 -30.20
N PRO A 43 11.71 -1.37 -29.38
CA PRO A 43 10.56 -2.13 -29.84
C PRO A 43 9.36 -1.19 -30.10
N PRO A 44 8.28 -1.71 -30.73
CA PRO A 44 7.15 -0.88 -31.15
C PRO A 44 6.48 -0.08 -30.03
N THR A 45 6.60 -0.54 -28.78
CA THR A 45 6.03 0.11 -27.62
C THR A 45 7.12 0.69 -26.73
N ARG A 46 7.03 2.00 -26.51
CA ARG A 46 7.97 2.76 -25.69
C ARG A 46 7.57 2.76 -24.21
N PRO A 47 8.53 2.71 -23.26
CA PRO A 47 8.26 3.06 -21.88
C PRO A 47 7.75 4.51 -21.77
N ALA A 48 7.15 4.89 -20.64
CA ALA A 48 6.72 6.27 -20.44
C ALA A 48 7.88 7.25 -20.21
N PHE A 49 8.96 6.76 -19.58
CA PHE A 49 10.17 7.51 -19.31
C PHE A 49 11.41 6.77 -19.82
N LEU A 50 12.47 7.51 -20.12
CA LEU A 50 13.79 7.00 -20.44
C LEU A 50 14.70 7.17 -19.22
N PRO A 51 15.38 6.11 -18.75
CA PRO A 51 16.30 6.25 -17.63
C PRO A 51 17.49 7.12 -18.04
N LEU A 52 17.92 8.03 -17.18
CA LEU A 52 19.20 8.71 -17.36
C LEU A 52 20.35 7.73 -17.03
N PRO A 53 21.51 7.86 -17.69
CA PRO A 53 22.71 7.10 -17.32
C PRO A 53 23.02 7.24 -15.81
N PRO A 54 23.35 6.15 -15.09
CA PRO A 54 23.94 6.26 -13.75
C PRO A 54 25.11 7.25 -13.76
N GLY A 55 25.08 8.22 -12.83
CA GLY A 55 26.01 9.36 -12.80
C GLY A 55 25.47 10.66 -13.41
N ALA A 56 24.34 10.62 -14.13
CA ALA A 56 23.64 11.84 -14.53
C ALA A 56 22.91 12.51 -13.36
N VAL A 57 22.54 11.74 -12.33
CA VAL A 57 21.93 12.23 -11.09
C VAL A 57 22.87 11.98 -9.93
N GLU A 58 23.41 13.07 -9.39
CA GLU A 58 24.34 13.10 -8.26
C GLU A 58 23.59 13.45 -6.97
N PRO A 59 23.70 12.67 -5.88
CA PRO A 59 23.08 13.03 -4.61
C PRO A 59 23.79 14.23 -3.97
N ALA A 60 23.04 15.12 -3.33
CA ALA A 60 23.54 16.27 -2.57
C ALA A 60 23.00 16.25 -1.13
N GLY A 61 23.40 17.22 -0.31
CA GLY A 61 22.87 17.40 1.06
C GLY A 61 22.87 16.13 1.91
N TRP A 62 21.79 15.94 2.67
CA TRP A 62 21.61 14.78 3.56
C TRP A 62 21.65 13.44 2.82
N LEU A 63 21.17 13.39 1.58
CA LEU A 63 21.12 12.16 0.79
C LEU A 63 22.52 11.73 0.38
N ARG A 64 23.41 12.69 0.09
CA ARG A 64 24.81 12.43 -0.18
C ARG A 64 25.54 11.85 1.02
N ASP A 65 25.26 12.33 2.23
CA ASP A 65 25.84 11.75 3.46
C ASP A 65 25.47 10.27 3.60
N TRP A 66 24.22 9.93 3.28
CA TRP A 66 23.75 8.54 3.34
C TRP A 66 24.39 7.66 2.27
N CYS A 67 24.58 8.18 1.05
CA CYS A 67 25.36 7.50 -0.01
C CYS A 67 26.83 7.29 0.39
N LEU A 68 27.46 8.28 1.03
CA LEU A 68 28.83 8.14 1.54
C LEU A 68 28.93 7.07 2.64
N ALA A 69 27.95 7.02 3.55
CA ALA A 69 27.91 5.98 4.57
C ALA A 69 27.77 4.59 3.94
N ALA A 70 26.92 4.43 2.91
CA ALA A 70 26.80 3.18 2.17
C ALA A 70 28.12 2.76 1.50
N ARG A 71 28.83 3.72 0.88
CA ARG A 71 30.16 3.51 0.30
C ARG A 71 31.16 3.03 1.35
N ASP A 72 31.27 3.76 2.47
CA ASP A 72 32.25 3.51 3.53
C ASP A 72 31.88 2.29 4.41
N GLY A 73 30.65 1.81 4.30
CA GLY A 73 30.12 0.61 4.95
C GLY A 73 30.02 -0.56 3.99
N PHE A 74 28.87 -1.24 3.98
CA PHE A 74 28.66 -2.45 3.18
C PHE A 74 29.07 -2.32 1.71
N THR A 75 28.65 -1.28 0.97
CA THR A 75 28.76 -1.28 -0.50
C THR A 75 30.19 -1.34 -1.00
N GLY A 76 31.13 -0.59 -0.41
CA GLY A 76 32.54 -0.65 -0.78
C GLY A 76 33.31 -1.82 -0.16
N HIS A 77 32.78 -2.44 0.90
CA HIS A 77 33.57 -3.32 1.76
C HIS A 77 33.01 -4.74 1.93
N MET A 78 32.05 -5.20 1.11
CA MET A 78 31.43 -6.53 1.25
C MET A 78 32.42 -7.70 1.38
N ASP A 79 33.58 -7.63 0.72
CA ASP A 79 34.66 -8.62 0.84
C ASP A 79 35.18 -8.83 2.27
N GLU A 80 35.03 -7.81 3.13
CA GLU A 80 35.46 -7.87 4.53
C GLU A 80 34.41 -8.54 5.43
N TYR A 81 33.20 -8.81 4.92
CA TYR A 81 32.09 -9.33 5.71
C TYR A 81 31.97 -10.85 5.62
N ASP A 82 32.24 -11.43 4.45
CA ASP A 82 32.20 -12.87 4.24
C ASP A 82 33.07 -13.32 3.05
N ASP A 83 33.68 -14.50 3.15
CA ASP A 83 34.47 -15.10 2.08
C ASP A 83 33.61 -15.51 0.87
N GLU A 84 32.30 -15.69 1.06
CA GLU A 84 31.38 -15.90 -0.05
C GLU A 84 31.33 -14.67 -1.00
N PHE A 85 31.49 -13.45 -0.51
CA PHE A 85 31.55 -12.25 -1.37
C PHE A 85 32.84 -12.16 -2.17
N LYS A 86 33.95 -12.65 -1.62
CA LYS A 86 35.22 -12.77 -2.35
C LYS A 86 35.09 -13.74 -3.52
N ARG A 87 34.39 -14.86 -3.29
CA ARG A 87 34.10 -15.91 -4.29
C ARG A 87 33.00 -15.55 -5.29
N ALA A 88 32.27 -14.44 -5.06
CA ALA A 88 31.18 -14.02 -5.92
C ALA A 88 31.65 -13.83 -7.36
N TRP A 89 31.17 -14.71 -8.25
CA TRP A 89 31.51 -14.75 -9.68
C TRP A 89 33.03 -14.84 -9.97
N ALA A 90 33.82 -15.28 -9.00
CA ALA A 90 35.26 -15.43 -9.17
C ALA A 90 35.57 -16.55 -10.20
N PRO A 91 36.56 -16.40 -11.08
CA PRO A 91 36.78 -17.37 -12.16
C PRO A 91 37.18 -18.77 -11.71
N ASP A 92 37.72 -18.89 -10.49
CA ASP A 92 38.13 -20.12 -9.83
C ASP A 92 37.02 -20.77 -8.98
N HIS A 93 35.93 -20.06 -8.72
CA HIS A 93 34.73 -20.58 -8.07
C HIS A 93 33.69 -20.91 -9.13
N LYS A 94 33.49 -22.20 -9.45
CA LYS A 94 32.55 -22.67 -10.48
C LYS A 94 31.55 -23.67 -9.89
N MET A 95 30.26 -23.35 -9.90
CA MET A 95 29.22 -24.28 -9.43
C MET A 95 28.98 -25.39 -10.46
N THR A 96 29.22 -26.63 -10.05
CA THR A 96 28.95 -27.86 -10.82
C THR A 96 28.42 -28.94 -9.87
N GLY A 97 27.71 -29.95 -10.42
CA GLY A 97 27.15 -31.05 -9.62
C GLY A 97 26.31 -30.55 -8.44
N GLU A 98 26.61 -31.03 -7.24
CA GLU A 98 25.91 -30.59 -6.02
C GLU A 98 26.15 -29.10 -5.67
N GLY A 99 27.23 -28.49 -6.16
CA GLY A 99 27.53 -27.08 -5.94
C GLY A 99 26.54 -26.12 -6.61
N LEU A 100 25.69 -26.62 -7.51
CA LEU A 100 24.55 -25.88 -8.08
C LEU A 100 23.44 -25.64 -7.05
N LEU A 101 23.41 -26.40 -5.95
CA LEU A 101 22.46 -26.16 -4.86
C LEU A 101 22.92 -24.92 -4.08
N TRP A 102 21.99 -23.99 -3.87
CA TRP A 102 22.20 -22.71 -3.17
C TRP A 102 23.03 -22.85 -1.90
N TYR A 103 22.64 -23.76 -1.00
CA TYR A 103 23.29 -24.00 0.29
C TYR A 103 24.62 -24.76 0.22
N LYS A 104 25.08 -25.18 -0.96
CA LYS A 104 26.33 -25.95 -1.15
C LYS A 104 27.41 -25.21 -1.96
N GLY A 105 27.08 -24.12 -2.63
CA GLY A 105 28.09 -23.39 -3.41
C GLY A 105 27.57 -22.35 -4.40
N ALA A 106 26.25 -22.30 -4.65
CA ALA A 106 25.66 -21.34 -5.58
C ALA A 106 25.37 -19.98 -4.92
N TRP A 107 25.38 -19.86 -3.59
CA TRP A 107 25.10 -18.62 -2.88
C TRP A 107 25.91 -17.37 -3.37
N PRO A 108 27.24 -17.45 -3.61
CA PRO A 108 28.04 -16.31 -4.09
C PRO A 108 27.52 -15.62 -5.35
N TYR A 109 26.78 -16.34 -6.20
CA TYR A 109 26.33 -15.83 -7.48
C TYR A 109 25.12 -14.88 -7.32
N GLU A 110 24.17 -15.20 -6.43
CA GLU A 110 23.08 -14.27 -6.05
C GLU A 110 23.64 -13.08 -5.30
N GLY A 111 24.47 -13.33 -4.28
CA GLY A 111 25.08 -12.27 -3.48
C GLY A 111 25.89 -11.29 -4.33
N GLY A 112 26.69 -11.82 -5.28
CA GLY A 112 27.43 -11.02 -6.24
C GLY A 112 26.54 -10.18 -7.15
N GLY A 113 25.49 -10.76 -7.73
CA GLY A 113 24.56 -10.03 -8.60
C GLY A 113 23.91 -8.84 -7.89
N TYR A 114 23.43 -9.02 -6.66
CA TYR A 114 22.88 -7.93 -5.86
C TYR A 114 23.90 -6.85 -5.50
N TRP A 115 25.07 -7.28 -5.01
CA TRP A 115 26.10 -6.35 -4.58
C TRP A 115 26.65 -5.54 -5.76
N PHE A 116 26.97 -6.18 -6.88
CA PHE A 116 27.57 -5.52 -8.04
C PHE A 116 26.64 -4.47 -8.66
N ASP A 117 25.32 -4.70 -8.66
CA ASP A 117 24.32 -3.72 -9.12
C ASP A 117 24.33 -2.46 -8.24
N GLY A 118 24.32 -2.63 -6.92
CA GLY A 118 24.43 -1.53 -5.97
C GLY A 118 25.77 -0.80 -6.08
N LEU A 119 26.87 -1.54 -6.14
CA LEU A 119 28.25 -1.03 -6.23
C LEU A 119 28.45 -0.17 -7.48
N ALA A 120 28.08 -0.68 -8.66
CA ALA A 120 28.21 0.04 -9.92
C ALA A 120 27.41 1.35 -9.91
N ARG A 121 26.12 1.29 -9.55
CA ARG A 121 25.24 2.47 -9.55
C ARG A 121 25.67 3.50 -8.52
N LEU A 122 26.11 3.07 -7.33
CA LEU A 122 26.59 3.99 -6.30
C LEU A 122 27.89 4.68 -6.73
N GLY A 123 28.83 3.91 -7.29
CA GLY A 123 30.09 4.44 -7.82
C GLY A 123 29.84 5.52 -8.88
N HIS A 124 28.95 5.25 -9.84
CA HIS A 124 28.57 6.24 -10.84
C HIS A 124 27.85 7.47 -10.24
N ALA A 125 26.87 7.27 -9.36
CA ALA A 125 26.12 8.37 -8.76
C ALA A 125 26.98 9.30 -7.88
N LEU A 126 28.02 8.76 -7.23
CA LEU A 126 28.99 9.53 -6.44
C LEU A 126 30.17 10.08 -7.26
N HIS A 127 30.31 9.66 -8.53
CA HIS A 127 31.53 9.82 -9.32
C HIS A 127 32.78 9.31 -8.58
N ASP A 128 32.65 8.17 -7.91
CA ASP A 128 33.73 7.56 -7.11
C ASP A 128 34.51 6.55 -7.97
N GLU A 129 35.70 6.96 -8.43
CA GLU A 129 36.54 6.16 -9.33
C GLU A 129 36.96 4.82 -8.71
N ALA A 130 37.16 4.76 -7.39
CA ALA A 130 37.56 3.54 -6.71
C ALA A 130 36.43 2.51 -6.71
N LEU A 131 35.20 2.93 -6.42
CA LEU A 131 34.03 2.06 -6.50
C LEU A 131 33.74 1.61 -7.93
N ILE A 132 33.88 2.50 -8.91
CA ILE A 132 33.71 2.15 -10.34
C ILE A 132 34.77 1.12 -10.75
N ALA A 133 36.03 1.29 -10.35
CA ALA A 133 37.10 0.34 -10.62
C ALA A 133 36.85 -1.02 -9.96
N GLN A 134 36.35 -1.03 -8.71
CA GLN A 134 35.96 -2.25 -8.00
C GLN A 134 34.82 -2.97 -8.74
N ALA A 135 33.75 -2.26 -9.12
CA ALA A 135 32.66 -2.81 -9.92
C ALA A 135 33.18 -3.40 -11.23
N LYS A 136 34.03 -2.65 -11.94
CA LYS A 136 34.63 -3.08 -13.19
C LYS A 136 35.41 -4.39 -13.02
N GLY A 137 36.29 -4.48 -12.02
CA GLY A 137 37.06 -5.69 -11.75
C GLY A 137 36.18 -6.91 -11.49
N ARG A 138 35.07 -6.74 -10.76
CA ARG A 138 34.09 -7.81 -10.50
C ARG A 138 33.34 -8.26 -11.75
N LEU A 139 32.91 -7.31 -12.59
CA LEU A 139 32.18 -7.64 -13.83
C LEU A 139 33.12 -8.22 -14.90
N TYR A 140 34.37 -7.76 -14.98
CA TYR A 140 35.38 -8.25 -15.91
C TYR A 140 35.76 -9.70 -15.62
N ALA A 141 35.79 -10.11 -14.34
CA ALA A 141 35.99 -11.50 -13.97
C ALA A 141 35.02 -12.46 -14.70
N VAL A 142 33.80 -11.99 -14.98
CA VAL A 142 32.82 -12.73 -15.81
C VAL A 142 33.02 -12.44 -17.29
N ALA A 143 33.04 -11.16 -17.69
CA ALA A 143 33.06 -10.75 -19.10
C ALA A 143 34.25 -11.33 -19.88
N ASP A 144 35.42 -11.43 -19.25
CA ASP A 144 36.65 -11.98 -19.84
C ASP A 144 36.53 -13.46 -20.23
N HIS A 145 35.61 -14.20 -19.60
CA HIS A 145 35.45 -15.65 -19.77
C HIS A 145 34.23 -16.02 -20.62
N MET A 146 33.36 -15.06 -20.91
CA MET A 146 32.12 -15.31 -21.65
C MET A 146 32.37 -15.89 -23.04
N ASN A 147 31.61 -16.92 -23.36
CA ASN A 147 31.62 -17.62 -24.64
C ASN A 147 30.19 -17.99 -25.07
N PRO A 148 29.92 -18.23 -26.37
CA PRO A 148 28.57 -18.47 -26.89
C PRO A 148 28.00 -19.88 -26.62
N ASP A 149 28.79 -20.78 -26.02
CA ASP A 149 28.34 -22.12 -25.63
C ASP A 149 27.89 -22.18 -24.16
N GLY A 150 28.14 -21.13 -23.39
CA GLY A 150 27.75 -21.01 -21.99
C GLY A 150 26.23 -21.05 -21.75
N LEU A 151 25.82 -21.48 -20.55
CA LEU A 151 24.45 -21.33 -20.07
C LEU A 151 24.27 -19.96 -19.40
N LEU A 152 23.70 -18.98 -20.12
CA LEU A 152 23.68 -17.57 -19.68
C LEU A 152 25.10 -17.14 -19.29
N PHE A 153 25.31 -16.60 -18.08
CA PHE A 153 26.63 -16.22 -17.58
C PHE A 153 27.45 -17.37 -17.01
N LEU A 154 26.94 -18.61 -17.00
CA LEU A 154 27.66 -19.79 -16.52
C LEU A 154 28.56 -20.34 -17.63
N TRP A 155 29.61 -19.59 -17.97
CA TRP A 155 30.47 -19.86 -19.12
C TRP A 155 31.21 -21.20 -19.08
N TRP A 156 31.26 -21.85 -17.91
CA TRP A 156 31.87 -23.16 -17.70
C TRP A 156 30.91 -24.34 -17.90
N LEU A 157 29.62 -24.09 -18.13
CA LEU A 157 28.62 -25.11 -18.43
C LEU A 157 28.18 -25.01 -19.89
N ASP A 158 28.00 -26.15 -20.56
CA ASP A 158 27.68 -26.18 -21.98
C ASP A 158 26.16 -26.28 -22.21
N ARG A 159 25.57 -25.27 -22.85
CA ARG A 159 24.14 -25.23 -23.18
C ARG A 159 23.69 -26.31 -24.17
N LYS A 160 24.62 -26.91 -24.92
CA LYS A 160 24.37 -28.02 -25.84
C LYS A 160 24.43 -29.36 -25.12
N ASN A 161 24.99 -29.41 -23.91
CA ASN A 161 25.02 -30.61 -23.08
C ASN A 161 23.67 -30.78 -22.34
N PRO A 162 22.88 -31.83 -22.63
CA PRO A 162 21.59 -32.05 -21.96
C PRO A 162 21.72 -32.26 -20.45
N GLY A 163 22.85 -32.80 -19.99
CA GLY A 163 23.16 -33.00 -18.58
C GLY A 163 23.29 -31.68 -17.83
N ASP A 164 24.05 -30.73 -18.38
CA ASP A 164 24.24 -29.41 -17.78
C ASP A 164 22.93 -28.61 -17.72
N ARG A 165 22.16 -28.60 -18.83
CA ARG A 165 20.83 -27.98 -18.85
C ARG A 165 19.92 -28.55 -17.77
N LYS A 166 19.87 -29.88 -17.68
CA LYS A 166 19.04 -30.58 -16.69
C LYS A 166 19.50 -30.27 -15.27
N ALA A 167 20.80 -30.28 -15.00
CA ALA A 167 21.36 -30.03 -13.68
C ALA A 167 21.04 -28.61 -13.18
N VAL A 168 21.25 -27.60 -14.03
CA VAL A 168 20.96 -26.20 -13.69
C VAL A 168 19.46 -25.96 -13.50
N THR A 169 18.63 -26.54 -14.37
CA THR A 169 17.16 -26.40 -14.30
C THR A 169 16.58 -27.11 -13.07
N ALA A 170 17.13 -28.26 -12.69
CA ALA A 170 16.65 -29.04 -11.54
C ALA A 170 17.14 -28.50 -10.19
N ALA A 171 18.27 -27.77 -10.16
CA ALA A 171 18.82 -27.22 -8.92
C ALA A 171 17.91 -26.10 -8.38
N LEU A 172 17.17 -26.41 -7.31
CA LEU A 172 16.28 -25.48 -6.61
C LEU A 172 15.40 -24.67 -7.56
N GLU A 173 14.70 -25.36 -8.45
CA GLU A 173 13.82 -24.73 -9.44
C GLU A 173 14.54 -23.66 -10.30
N GLY A 174 15.76 -23.97 -10.74
CA GLY A 174 16.51 -23.12 -11.66
C GLY A 174 17.17 -21.93 -11.00
N TRP A 175 17.40 -21.99 -9.68
CA TRP A 175 18.06 -20.93 -8.92
C TRP A 175 19.35 -20.39 -9.56
N PRO A 176 20.27 -21.21 -10.12
CA PRO A 176 21.46 -20.69 -10.79
C PRO A 176 21.17 -19.77 -11.99
N LEU A 177 20.04 -20.00 -12.68
CA LEU A 177 19.57 -19.14 -13.77
C LEU A 177 19.00 -17.83 -13.24
N TRP A 178 18.39 -17.83 -12.06
CA TRP A 178 17.98 -16.60 -11.40
C TRP A 178 19.18 -15.72 -11.06
N ALA A 179 20.24 -16.29 -10.46
CA ALA A 179 21.46 -15.55 -10.16
C ALA A 179 22.07 -14.87 -11.41
N CYS A 180 21.97 -15.52 -12.58
CA CYS A 180 22.35 -14.93 -13.87
C CYS A 180 21.61 -13.62 -14.18
N GLY A 181 20.30 -13.55 -13.93
CA GLY A 181 19.53 -12.33 -14.22
C GLY A 181 19.88 -11.17 -13.28
N LEU A 182 20.25 -11.48 -12.03
CA LEU A 182 20.77 -10.48 -11.10
C LEU A 182 22.10 -9.90 -11.58
N LEU A 183 23.02 -10.74 -12.05
CA LEU A 183 24.26 -10.27 -12.67
C LEU A 183 24.00 -9.47 -13.95
N GLY A 184 23.08 -9.93 -14.81
CA GLY A 184 22.68 -9.20 -16.01
C GLY A 184 22.18 -7.78 -15.70
N ARG A 185 21.43 -7.59 -14.61
CA ARG A 185 21.01 -6.26 -14.12
C ARG A 185 22.20 -5.39 -13.71
N ALA A 186 23.17 -5.95 -13.02
CA ALA A 186 24.39 -5.24 -12.65
C ALA A 186 25.19 -4.82 -13.91
N MET A 187 25.36 -5.72 -14.87
CA MET A 187 26.07 -5.47 -16.12
C MET A 187 25.37 -4.41 -16.99
N THR A 188 24.06 -4.48 -17.15
CA THR A 188 23.29 -3.46 -17.89
C THR A 188 23.32 -2.10 -17.20
N GLY A 189 23.26 -2.07 -15.85
CA GLY A 189 23.43 -0.85 -15.07
C GLY A 189 24.83 -0.23 -15.23
N PHE A 190 25.88 -1.04 -15.19
CA PHE A 190 27.26 -0.59 -15.42
C PHE A 190 27.47 -0.10 -16.85
N TYR A 191 26.97 -0.82 -17.85
CA TYR A 191 27.03 -0.39 -19.25
C TYR A 191 26.31 0.95 -19.44
N ALA A 192 25.11 1.12 -18.88
CA ALA A 192 24.36 2.37 -18.99
C ALA A 192 25.14 3.58 -18.44
N GLY A 193 25.96 3.40 -17.40
CA GLY A 193 26.77 4.47 -16.79
C GLY A 193 28.14 4.69 -17.44
N SER A 194 28.69 3.69 -18.14
CA SER A 194 30.08 3.70 -18.63
C SER A 194 30.23 3.62 -20.15
N GLY A 195 29.24 3.09 -20.86
CA GLY A 195 29.36 2.71 -22.28
C GLY A 195 30.35 1.56 -22.53
N ASP A 196 30.71 0.78 -21.51
CA ASP A 196 31.73 -0.27 -21.60
C ASP A 196 31.32 -1.41 -22.54
N LYS A 197 31.90 -1.40 -23.75
CA LYS A 197 31.57 -2.35 -24.82
C LYS A 197 31.87 -3.81 -24.45
N HIS A 198 32.88 -4.05 -23.60
CA HIS A 198 33.24 -5.41 -23.20
C HIS A 198 32.12 -6.05 -22.37
N VAL A 199 31.52 -5.27 -21.47
CA VAL A 199 30.35 -5.70 -20.69
C VAL A 199 29.13 -5.91 -21.60
N LEU A 200 28.94 -5.07 -22.61
CA LEU A 200 27.84 -5.25 -23.59
C LEU A 200 28.01 -6.53 -24.41
N GLU A 201 29.22 -6.82 -24.89
CA GLU A 201 29.53 -8.05 -25.63
C GLU A 201 29.33 -9.30 -24.76
N ALA A 202 29.66 -9.22 -23.48
CA ALA A 202 29.40 -10.30 -22.51
C ALA A 202 27.88 -10.57 -22.35
N LEU A 203 27.07 -9.50 -22.26
CA LEU A 203 25.61 -9.60 -22.24
C LEU A 203 25.05 -10.26 -23.52
N GLU A 204 25.57 -9.89 -24.70
CA GLU A 204 25.17 -10.53 -25.95
C GLU A 204 25.50 -12.01 -25.97
N LYS A 205 26.71 -12.39 -25.55
CA LYS A 205 27.13 -13.80 -25.45
C LYS A 205 26.25 -14.61 -24.49
N ALA A 206 25.72 -13.98 -23.44
CA ALA A 206 24.83 -14.65 -22.49
C ALA A 206 23.43 -14.92 -23.06
N TYR A 207 22.84 -13.94 -23.76
CA TYR A 207 21.41 -13.98 -24.14
C TYR A 207 21.14 -14.33 -25.60
N ALA A 208 22.03 -14.02 -26.52
CA ALA A 208 21.81 -14.24 -27.96
C ALA A 208 21.86 -15.70 -28.43
N PRO A 209 22.72 -16.58 -27.88
CA PRO A 209 22.95 -17.89 -28.50
C PRO A 209 21.79 -18.90 -28.37
N ASP A 210 20.92 -18.73 -27.38
CA ASP A 210 19.86 -19.68 -27.03
C ASP A 210 18.47 -19.01 -27.03
N PRO A 211 17.60 -19.31 -28.02
CA PRO A 211 16.26 -18.75 -28.07
C PRO A 211 15.37 -19.20 -26.91
N ASP A 212 15.75 -20.24 -26.16
CA ASP A 212 14.95 -20.76 -25.06
C ASP A 212 15.39 -20.26 -23.68
N CYS A 213 16.51 -19.52 -23.60
CA CYS A 213 17.15 -19.16 -22.32
C CYS A 213 16.25 -18.36 -21.37
N LEU A 214 15.28 -17.62 -21.89
CA LEU A 214 14.34 -16.81 -21.09
C LEU A 214 13.08 -17.57 -20.65
N ARG A 215 12.70 -18.62 -21.38
CA ARG A 215 11.46 -19.39 -21.12
C ARG A 215 11.70 -20.75 -20.47
N SER A 216 12.93 -21.23 -20.45
CA SER A 216 13.31 -22.50 -19.81
C SER A 216 13.60 -22.37 -18.31
N ILE A 217 13.37 -21.20 -17.70
CA ILE A 217 13.65 -20.93 -16.29
C ILE A 217 12.44 -21.38 -15.46
N PRO A 218 12.55 -22.43 -14.62
CA PRO A 218 11.44 -22.94 -13.84
C PRO A 218 11.13 -22.16 -12.56
N GLY A 219 11.92 -21.13 -12.23
CA GLY A 219 11.72 -20.23 -11.11
C GLY A 219 11.58 -18.77 -11.55
N SER A 220 12.27 -17.86 -10.85
CA SER A 220 12.17 -16.41 -11.06
C SER A 220 12.71 -15.90 -12.40
N VAL A 221 11.94 -15.07 -13.10
CA VAL A 221 12.23 -14.53 -14.45
C VAL A 221 13.11 -13.27 -14.49
N SER A 222 14.12 -13.23 -13.62
CA SER A 222 15.04 -12.08 -13.47
C SER A 222 15.81 -11.69 -14.75
N ASN A 223 15.92 -12.58 -15.74
CA ASN A 223 16.69 -12.38 -16.98
C ASN A 223 15.96 -11.55 -18.05
N LEU A 224 14.63 -11.39 -17.97
CA LEU A 224 13.87 -10.72 -19.04
C LEU A 224 14.28 -9.26 -19.23
N TRP A 225 14.44 -8.54 -18.12
CA TRP A 225 14.80 -7.13 -18.16
C TRP A 225 16.20 -6.88 -18.71
N PRO A 226 17.28 -7.53 -18.21
CA PRO A 226 18.61 -7.32 -18.77
C PRO A 226 18.75 -7.83 -20.21
N ALA A 227 18.05 -8.89 -20.61
CA ALA A 227 18.02 -9.32 -22.01
C ALA A 227 17.36 -8.26 -22.90
N TYR A 228 16.22 -7.72 -22.48
CA TYR A 228 15.55 -6.61 -23.17
C TYR A 228 16.41 -5.36 -23.28
N ASP A 229 17.07 -4.95 -22.19
CA ASP A 229 17.97 -3.80 -22.20
C ASP A 229 19.15 -4.03 -23.15
N THR A 230 19.73 -5.23 -23.15
CA THR A 230 20.81 -5.61 -24.08
C THR A 230 20.34 -5.50 -25.53
N PHE A 231 19.17 -6.07 -25.87
CA PHE A 231 18.60 -5.94 -27.21
C PHE A 231 18.45 -4.47 -27.62
N CYS A 232 17.96 -3.62 -26.71
CA CYS A 232 17.71 -2.23 -27.06
C CYS A 232 18.98 -1.46 -27.45
N TRP A 233 20.14 -1.90 -26.95
CA TRP A 233 21.44 -1.33 -27.29
C TRP A 233 22.11 -1.97 -28.51
N THR A 234 21.85 -3.25 -28.78
CA THR A 234 22.61 -4.02 -29.79
C THR A 234 21.82 -4.42 -31.03
N GLY A 235 20.49 -4.51 -30.94
CA GLY A 235 19.62 -4.99 -32.01
C GLY A 235 19.84 -6.47 -32.33
N ASN A 236 20.48 -7.22 -31.43
CA ASN A 236 20.89 -8.59 -31.67
C ASN A 236 19.68 -9.52 -31.91
N GLN A 237 19.64 -10.13 -33.09
CA GLN A 237 18.50 -10.95 -33.51
C GLN A 237 18.34 -12.25 -32.72
N GLY A 238 19.41 -12.77 -32.11
CA GLY A 238 19.33 -13.92 -31.20
C GLY A 238 18.57 -13.58 -29.92
N ILE A 239 18.81 -12.39 -29.37
CA ILE A 239 18.07 -11.89 -28.19
C ILE A 239 16.61 -11.62 -28.56
N ALA A 240 16.36 -11.03 -29.74
CA ALA A 240 15.01 -10.86 -30.25
C ALA A 240 14.25 -12.19 -30.38
N ALA A 241 14.91 -13.23 -30.88
CA ALA A 241 14.35 -14.58 -30.94
C ALA A 241 14.02 -15.15 -29.56
N ALA A 242 14.86 -14.89 -28.54
CA ALA A 242 14.61 -15.32 -27.17
C ALA A 242 13.40 -14.59 -26.53
N LEU A 243 13.26 -13.29 -26.77
CA LEU A 243 12.11 -12.49 -26.32
C LEU A 243 10.82 -12.93 -27.04
N ASP A 244 10.90 -13.21 -28.33
CA ASP A 244 9.79 -13.78 -29.11
C ASP A 244 9.37 -15.14 -28.57
N ALA A 245 10.31 -16.04 -28.29
CA ALA A 245 10.01 -17.35 -27.71
C ALA A 245 9.34 -17.24 -26.34
N MET A 246 9.69 -16.24 -25.53
CA MET A 246 9.04 -16.00 -24.23
C MET A 246 7.61 -15.44 -24.37
N PHE A 247 7.41 -14.43 -25.21
CA PHE A 247 6.14 -13.69 -25.23
C PHE A 247 5.14 -14.18 -26.27
N LYS A 248 5.57 -14.62 -27.45
CA LYS A 248 4.67 -15.09 -28.52
C LYS A 248 4.14 -16.51 -28.32
N GLN A 249 4.69 -17.28 -27.38
CA GLN A 249 4.12 -18.58 -27.01
C GLN A 249 2.79 -18.43 -26.25
N GLU A 250 1.87 -19.36 -26.51
CA GLU A 250 0.64 -19.49 -25.73
C GLU A 250 0.96 -19.92 -24.30
N GLY A 251 0.11 -19.52 -23.34
CA GLY A 251 0.36 -19.77 -21.91
C GLY A 251 0.46 -21.25 -21.50
N ALA A 252 -0.12 -22.18 -22.28
CA ALA A 252 0.02 -23.63 -22.07
C ALA A 252 1.39 -24.17 -22.53
N GLY A 253 2.13 -23.42 -23.34
CA GLY A 253 3.49 -23.75 -23.78
C GLY A 253 4.59 -23.27 -22.83
N LEU A 254 4.23 -22.53 -21.78
CA LEU A 254 5.14 -22.03 -20.76
C LEU A 254 5.14 -22.91 -19.50
N LEU A 255 6.22 -22.86 -18.73
CA LEU A 255 6.28 -23.49 -17.42
C LEU A 255 5.19 -22.92 -16.48
N PRO A 256 4.61 -23.72 -15.56
CA PRO A 256 3.50 -23.28 -14.71
C PRO A 256 3.79 -21.99 -13.92
N CYS A 257 5.01 -21.86 -13.38
CA CYS A 257 5.48 -20.66 -12.68
C CYS A 257 5.41 -19.39 -13.55
N LEU A 258 5.78 -19.51 -14.83
CA LEU A 258 5.72 -18.43 -15.82
C LEU A 258 4.26 -18.11 -16.18
N SER A 259 3.43 -19.14 -16.31
CA SER A 259 2.02 -18.97 -16.67
C SER A 259 1.22 -18.22 -15.59
N ARG A 260 1.55 -18.42 -14.31
CA ARG A 260 0.87 -17.80 -13.16
C ARG A 260 0.85 -16.27 -13.22
N TYR A 261 2.01 -15.64 -13.41
CA TYR A 261 2.15 -14.18 -13.33
C TYR A 261 1.92 -13.45 -14.66
N ARG A 262 1.70 -14.20 -15.75
CA ARG A 262 1.41 -13.65 -17.08
C ARG A 262 0.07 -12.91 -17.16
N LYS A 263 -0.87 -13.21 -16.26
CA LYS A 263 -2.20 -12.59 -16.20
C LYS A 263 -2.35 -11.80 -14.91
N ALA A 264 -3.14 -10.74 -14.96
CA ALA A 264 -3.50 -9.99 -13.76
C ALA A 264 -4.25 -10.87 -12.75
N PRO A 265 -3.97 -10.72 -11.44
CA PRO A 265 -4.75 -11.39 -10.42
C PRO A 265 -6.17 -10.82 -10.38
N ASP A 266 -7.11 -11.61 -9.89
CA ASP A 266 -8.41 -11.09 -9.48
C ASP A 266 -8.23 -10.34 -8.14
N LEU A 267 -8.68 -9.09 -8.12
CA LEU A 267 -8.54 -8.17 -6.98
C LEU A 267 -9.85 -7.97 -6.20
N ASN A 268 -10.91 -8.72 -6.52
CA ASN A 268 -12.18 -8.62 -5.83
C ASN A 268 -12.06 -9.03 -4.34
N PRO A 269 -12.79 -8.36 -3.44
CA PRO A 269 -12.87 -8.79 -2.05
C PRO A 269 -13.33 -10.24 -1.90
N GLY A 270 -12.75 -10.98 -0.95
CA GLY A 270 -13.05 -12.40 -0.74
C GLY A 270 -12.31 -13.35 -1.68
N THR A 271 -11.72 -12.87 -2.78
CA THR A 271 -10.86 -13.68 -3.65
C THR A 271 -9.65 -14.18 -2.88
N THR A 272 -9.31 -15.46 -3.07
CA THR A 272 -8.17 -16.11 -2.43
C THR A 272 -7.12 -16.47 -3.47
N VAL A 273 -5.87 -16.16 -3.16
CA VAL A 273 -4.70 -16.41 -4.00
C VAL A 273 -3.62 -17.05 -3.16
N ASP A 274 -2.90 -18.03 -3.72
CA ASP A 274 -1.72 -18.59 -3.05
C ASP A 274 -0.68 -17.49 -2.81
N ASN A 275 -0.02 -17.48 -1.66
CA ASN A 275 1.11 -16.59 -1.45
C ASN A 275 2.39 -17.09 -2.13
N ALA A 276 3.45 -16.29 -2.02
CA ALA A 276 4.77 -16.57 -2.57
C ALA A 276 5.84 -15.95 -1.67
N HIS A 277 7.07 -16.44 -1.82
CA HIS A 277 8.24 -15.77 -1.27
C HIS A 277 8.34 -14.36 -1.88
N VAL A 278 8.46 -13.31 -1.07
CA VAL A 278 8.23 -11.93 -1.55
C VAL A 278 9.30 -11.46 -2.54
N VAL A 279 10.58 -11.72 -2.25
CA VAL A 279 11.69 -11.43 -3.19
C VAL A 279 11.44 -12.10 -4.54
N GLU A 280 11.22 -13.42 -4.56
CA GLU A 280 10.93 -14.17 -5.79
C GLU A 280 9.68 -13.66 -6.50
N PHE A 281 8.63 -13.33 -5.75
CA PHE A 281 7.39 -12.79 -6.28
C PHE A 281 7.62 -11.46 -7.00
N ILE A 282 8.34 -10.52 -6.40
CA ILE A 282 8.63 -9.22 -7.00
C ILE A 282 9.56 -9.38 -8.22
N GLU A 283 10.58 -10.24 -8.10
CA GLU A 283 11.52 -10.58 -9.17
C GLU A 283 10.87 -11.38 -10.31
N SER A 284 9.70 -11.98 -10.08
CA SER A 284 8.92 -12.72 -11.08
C SER A 284 7.77 -11.93 -11.71
N THR A 285 7.18 -10.99 -10.98
CA THR A 285 6.01 -10.22 -11.44
C THR A 285 6.40 -8.95 -12.19
N THR A 286 7.43 -8.24 -11.72
CA THR A 286 7.90 -6.98 -12.32
C THR A 286 8.36 -7.16 -13.77
N PRO A 287 9.16 -8.19 -14.12
CA PRO A 287 9.67 -8.34 -15.47
C PRO A 287 8.61 -8.60 -16.54
N TRP A 288 7.36 -8.94 -16.17
CA TRP A 288 6.26 -9.01 -17.14
C TRP A 288 5.97 -7.67 -17.81
N ALA A 289 6.33 -6.53 -17.21
CA ALA A 289 6.23 -5.23 -17.89
C ALA A 289 7.05 -5.17 -19.20
N VAL A 290 8.13 -5.95 -19.31
CA VAL A 290 8.89 -6.11 -20.57
C VAL A 290 8.02 -6.71 -21.68
N GLY A 291 7.08 -7.60 -21.34
CA GLY A 291 6.15 -8.18 -22.31
C GLY A 291 5.29 -7.12 -22.99
N TYR A 292 4.87 -6.08 -22.26
CA TYR A 292 4.17 -4.93 -22.84
C TYR A 292 5.09 -4.14 -23.77
N LEU A 293 6.32 -3.86 -23.36
CA LEU A 293 7.28 -3.14 -24.20
C LEU A 293 7.60 -3.90 -25.50
N TRP A 294 7.77 -5.22 -25.41
CA TRP A 294 8.11 -6.08 -26.55
C TRP A 294 6.95 -6.26 -27.53
N THR A 295 5.75 -6.55 -27.02
CA THR A 295 4.60 -6.98 -27.83
C THR A 295 3.56 -5.90 -28.10
N GLY A 296 3.55 -4.83 -27.30
CA GLY A 296 2.47 -3.85 -27.25
C GLY A 296 1.19 -4.32 -26.55
N ASP A 297 1.13 -5.56 -26.06
CA ASP A 297 -0.03 -6.08 -25.35
C ASP A 297 -0.06 -5.53 -23.90
N ARG A 298 -0.97 -4.59 -23.66
CA ARG A 298 -1.15 -3.95 -22.35
C ARG A 298 -1.52 -4.93 -21.24
N ARG A 299 -2.00 -6.15 -21.55
CA ARG A 299 -2.33 -7.17 -20.54
C ARG A 299 -1.11 -7.56 -19.70
N TYR A 300 0.10 -7.53 -20.26
CA TYR A 300 1.31 -7.81 -19.51
C TYR A 300 1.63 -6.72 -18.47
N LEU A 301 1.48 -5.45 -18.84
CA LEU A 301 1.64 -4.35 -17.90
C LEU A 301 0.55 -4.39 -16.81
N GLN A 302 -0.70 -4.66 -17.21
CA GLN A 302 -1.80 -4.87 -16.27
C GLN A 302 -1.53 -6.05 -15.32
N ALA A 303 -0.90 -7.12 -15.80
CA ALA A 303 -0.50 -8.25 -14.97
C ALA A 303 0.56 -7.83 -13.93
N ALA A 304 1.66 -7.23 -14.39
CA ALA A 304 2.73 -6.76 -13.51
C ALA A 304 2.19 -5.79 -12.44
N VAL A 305 1.46 -4.76 -12.86
CA VAL A 305 0.85 -3.78 -11.95
C VAL A 305 -0.18 -4.42 -11.02
N GLY A 306 -1.03 -5.31 -11.52
CA GLY A 306 -2.09 -5.96 -10.75
C GLY A 306 -1.54 -6.83 -9.60
N TRP A 307 -0.44 -7.55 -9.82
CA TRP A 307 0.23 -8.33 -8.76
C TRP A 307 0.85 -7.45 -7.67
N HIS A 308 1.34 -6.27 -8.02
CA HIS A 308 1.79 -5.28 -7.03
C HIS A 308 0.62 -4.61 -6.29
N ASP A 309 -0.50 -4.39 -6.98
CA ASP A 309 -1.75 -3.90 -6.36
C ASP A 309 -2.38 -4.92 -5.41
N LEU A 310 -2.19 -6.22 -5.66
CA LEU A 310 -2.53 -7.28 -4.72
C LEU A 310 -1.72 -7.13 -3.42
N LEU A 311 -0.39 -6.98 -3.49
CA LEU A 311 0.45 -6.81 -2.30
C LEU A 311 0.01 -5.61 -1.45
N GLU A 312 -0.34 -4.49 -2.09
CA GLU A 312 -0.90 -3.31 -1.40
C GLU A 312 -2.17 -3.60 -0.61
N ARG A 313 -3.00 -4.55 -1.07
CA ARG A 313 -4.28 -4.91 -0.42
C ARG A 313 -4.13 -5.95 0.67
N VAL A 314 -3.21 -6.91 0.50
CA VAL A 314 -3.17 -8.12 1.34
C VAL A 314 -2.01 -8.15 2.33
N ALA A 315 -0.91 -7.46 2.06
CA ALA A 315 0.32 -7.64 2.82
C ALA A 315 1.06 -6.35 3.19
N MET A 316 0.66 -5.19 2.68
CA MET A 316 1.46 -3.96 2.86
C MET A 316 1.53 -3.49 4.32
N GLN A 317 2.75 -3.25 4.82
CA GLN A 317 2.96 -2.61 6.11
C GLN A 317 2.90 -1.08 5.99
N PRO A 318 2.60 -0.34 7.09
CA PRO A 318 2.58 1.12 7.07
C PRO A 318 3.90 1.78 6.61
N HIS A 319 5.04 1.10 6.78
CA HIS A 319 6.36 1.58 6.32
C HIS A 319 6.61 1.33 4.82
N GLY A 320 5.61 0.84 4.08
CA GLY A 320 5.63 0.76 2.61
C GLY A 320 6.35 -0.43 2.00
N VAL A 321 6.63 -1.47 2.77
CA VAL A 321 7.15 -2.75 2.27
C VAL A 321 6.20 -3.85 2.76
N PRO A 322 5.86 -4.85 1.94
CA PRO A 322 4.96 -5.93 2.34
C PRO A 322 5.50 -6.70 3.55
N VAL A 323 4.58 -7.29 4.32
CA VAL A 323 4.88 -8.38 5.25
C VAL A 323 5.59 -9.46 4.47
N SER A 324 6.71 -9.90 5.02
CA SER A 324 7.53 -10.96 4.49
C SER A 324 8.36 -11.52 5.65
N ASP A 325 7.79 -12.52 6.30
CA ASP A 325 8.59 -13.47 7.03
C ASP A 325 9.10 -14.52 6.01
N GLU A 326 9.74 -14.07 4.93
CA GLU A 326 9.96 -14.75 3.64
C GLU A 326 8.71 -14.81 2.74
N TRP A 327 7.55 -15.19 3.28
CA TRP A 327 6.30 -15.30 2.52
C TRP A 327 5.32 -14.18 2.88
N TYR A 328 4.64 -13.60 1.88
CA TYR A 328 3.67 -12.55 2.18
C TYR A 328 2.43 -13.10 2.90
N GLY A 329 1.93 -12.31 3.83
CA GLY A 329 0.73 -12.60 4.61
C GLY A 329 0.07 -11.31 5.09
N PRO A 330 -0.99 -11.41 5.91
CA PRO A 330 -1.72 -10.24 6.39
C PRO A 330 -0.83 -9.28 7.18
N THR A 331 -1.05 -7.98 7.00
CA THR A 331 -0.47 -6.87 7.77
C THR A 331 -0.56 -7.14 9.28
N GLY A 332 0.52 -6.88 10.02
CA GLY A 332 0.51 -7.00 11.47
C GLY A 332 1.69 -6.30 12.16
N ALA A 333 1.46 -5.85 13.39
CA ALA A 333 2.36 -4.95 14.12
C ALA A 333 3.74 -5.55 14.43
N PHE A 334 3.78 -6.88 14.51
CA PHE A 334 4.96 -7.67 14.83
C PHE A 334 5.34 -8.65 13.72
N ARG A 335 4.85 -8.43 12.50
CA ARG A 335 5.25 -9.19 11.32
C ARG A 335 6.50 -8.56 10.70
N GLY A 336 7.41 -9.40 10.22
CA GLY A 336 8.65 -8.97 9.58
C GLY A 336 8.43 -8.47 8.17
N SER A 337 9.34 -7.62 7.72
CA SER A 337 9.64 -7.36 6.32
C SER A 337 11.13 -7.58 6.12
N GLU A 338 11.49 -8.42 5.15
CA GLU A 338 12.87 -8.74 4.84
C GLU A 338 13.60 -7.52 4.26
N THR A 339 14.89 -7.36 4.57
CA THR A 339 15.73 -6.31 3.96
C THR A 339 15.85 -6.47 2.44
N CYS A 340 15.86 -7.70 1.90
CA CYS A 340 15.80 -7.93 0.45
C CYS A 340 14.53 -7.37 -0.20
N ASP A 341 13.39 -7.44 0.49
CA ASP A 341 12.14 -6.89 -0.02
C ASP A 341 12.14 -5.38 -0.08
N VAL A 342 12.85 -4.71 0.82
CA VAL A 342 13.04 -3.25 0.71
C VAL A 342 13.75 -2.92 -0.61
N ALA A 343 14.85 -3.62 -0.91
CA ALA A 343 15.60 -3.43 -2.14
C ALA A 343 14.79 -3.81 -3.40
N GLY A 344 14.16 -4.98 -3.39
CA GLY A 344 13.34 -5.48 -4.50
C GLY A 344 12.10 -4.63 -4.74
N TYR A 345 11.44 -4.17 -3.68
CA TYR A 345 10.25 -3.33 -3.80
C TYR A 345 10.59 -1.94 -4.35
N VAL A 346 11.65 -1.28 -3.86
CA VAL A 346 12.14 -0.01 -4.44
C VAL A 346 12.47 -0.17 -5.93
N TRP A 347 13.24 -1.20 -6.29
CA TRP A 347 13.58 -1.51 -7.68
C TRP A 347 12.32 -1.71 -8.54
N SER A 348 11.40 -2.56 -8.09
CA SER A 348 10.21 -2.90 -8.88
C SER A 348 9.29 -1.70 -9.10
N GLN A 349 9.08 -0.86 -8.09
CA GLN A 349 8.25 0.34 -8.26
C GLN A 349 8.91 1.33 -9.24
N ILE A 350 10.24 1.43 -9.25
CA ILE A 350 10.96 2.26 -10.22
C ILE A 350 10.83 1.70 -11.65
N CYS A 351 10.96 0.38 -11.83
CA CYS A 351 10.74 -0.26 -13.12
C CYS A 351 9.30 -0.07 -13.62
N LEU A 352 8.30 -0.24 -12.75
CA LEU A 352 6.89 -0.01 -13.12
C LEU A 352 6.61 1.47 -13.39
N LEU A 353 7.24 2.40 -12.67
CA LEU A 353 7.17 3.84 -12.95
C LEU A 353 7.72 4.15 -14.35
N LEU A 354 8.89 3.61 -14.69
CA LEU A 354 9.53 3.81 -15.99
C LEU A 354 8.62 3.40 -17.14
N VAL A 355 7.93 2.26 -17.01
CA VAL A 355 7.06 1.72 -18.06
C VAL A 355 5.68 2.37 -18.10
N SER A 356 5.02 2.51 -16.95
CA SER A 356 3.63 3.02 -16.88
C SER A 356 3.55 4.55 -16.90
N GLY A 357 4.58 5.22 -16.40
CA GLY A 357 4.58 6.65 -16.11
C GLY A 357 3.68 7.04 -14.94
N GLU A 358 3.10 6.09 -14.21
CA GLU A 358 2.15 6.36 -13.12
C GLU A 358 2.89 6.79 -11.85
N GLY A 359 2.73 8.05 -11.45
CA GLY A 359 3.39 8.66 -10.29
C GLY A 359 3.10 7.96 -8.95
N ARG A 360 2.02 7.17 -8.85
CA ARG A 360 1.74 6.34 -7.67
C ARG A 360 2.83 5.30 -7.39
N MET A 361 3.58 4.88 -8.42
CA MET A 361 4.71 3.96 -8.22
C MET A 361 5.87 4.67 -7.53
N ALA A 362 6.12 5.94 -7.86
CA ALA A 362 7.06 6.77 -7.10
C ALA A 362 6.57 7.04 -5.67
N ASP A 363 5.27 7.21 -5.45
CA ASP A 363 4.72 7.31 -4.07
C ASP A 363 5.03 6.05 -3.25
N ARG A 364 4.87 4.86 -3.85
CA ARG A 364 5.23 3.58 -3.23
C ARG A 364 6.73 3.45 -2.98
N ALA A 365 7.55 3.82 -3.96
CA ALA A 365 9.01 3.81 -3.84
C ALA A 365 9.49 4.75 -2.72
N GLU A 366 8.98 5.98 -2.65
CA GLU A 366 9.31 6.94 -1.58
C GLU A 366 8.90 6.43 -0.20
N ARG A 367 7.72 5.83 -0.07
CA ARG A 367 7.25 5.26 1.20
C ARG A 367 8.19 4.12 1.66
N ALA A 368 8.60 3.23 0.78
CA ALA A 368 9.57 2.18 1.12
C ALA A 368 10.95 2.77 1.46
N PHE A 369 11.44 3.69 0.63
CA PHE A 369 12.78 4.26 0.74
C PHE A 369 12.99 5.08 2.01
N PHE A 370 12.09 6.01 2.34
CA PHE A 370 12.25 6.90 3.49
C PHE A 370 11.90 6.28 4.84
N ASN A 371 11.26 5.10 4.85
CA ASN A 371 10.86 4.42 6.08
C ASN A 371 11.64 3.11 6.26
N ALA A 372 11.34 2.11 5.43
CA ALA A 372 11.93 0.79 5.55
C ALA A 372 13.43 0.76 5.20
N GLY A 373 13.88 1.63 4.28
CA GLY A 373 15.30 1.77 3.90
C GLY A 373 16.25 2.02 5.07
N PRO A 374 16.18 3.19 5.74
CA PRO A 374 17.03 3.51 6.90
C PRO A 374 16.77 2.62 8.13
N ALA A 375 15.61 2.00 8.23
CA ALA A 375 15.33 1.03 9.28
C ALA A 375 15.99 -0.34 9.04
N ALA A 376 16.39 -0.69 7.81
CA ALA A 376 17.07 -1.96 7.54
C ALA A 376 18.54 -1.98 8.01
N VAL A 377 19.20 -0.82 8.10
CA VAL A 377 20.67 -0.73 8.26
C VAL A 377 21.06 0.19 9.43
N SER A 378 22.20 -0.05 10.08
CA SER A 378 22.76 0.87 11.07
C SER A 378 23.20 2.17 10.43
N ARG A 379 23.33 3.22 11.26
CA ARG A 379 23.66 4.59 10.83
C ARG A 379 24.97 4.67 10.04
N ASP A 380 25.90 3.75 10.32
CA ASP A 380 27.23 3.65 9.69
C ASP A 380 27.31 2.60 8.56
N PHE A 381 26.21 1.94 8.19
CA PHE A 381 26.20 0.85 7.21
C PHE A 381 27.15 -0.31 7.53
N LYS A 382 27.40 -0.61 8.80
CA LYS A 382 28.25 -1.76 9.20
C LYS A 382 27.48 -2.94 9.79
N THR A 383 26.21 -2.73 10.12
CA THR A 383 25.31 -3.79 10.57
C THR A 383 23.93 -3.60 9.99
N HIS A 384 23.17 -4.67 9.85
CA HIS A 384 21.79 -4.62 9.34
C HIS A 384 20.92 -5.64 10.05
N VAL A 385 19.60 -5.47 9.94
CA VAL A 385 18.63 -6.50 10.30
C VAL A 385 18.30 -7.36 9.08
N TYR A 386 17.93 -8.61 9.33
CA TYR A 386 17.30 -9.43 8.31
C TYR A 386 15.81 -9.05 8.18
N PHE A 387 15.10 -9.03 9.31
CA PHE A 387 13.71 -8.61 9.40
C PHE A 387 13.58 -7.31 10.20
N GLN A 388 12.87 -6.34 9.64
CA GLN A 388 12.34 -5.21 10.40
C GLN A 388 10.84 -5.39 10.65
N SER A 389 10.33 -4.82 11.73
CA SER A 389 8.90 -4.82 12.03
C SER A 389 8.40 -3.41 12.37
N PRO A 390 7.10 -3.13 12.17
CA PRO A 390 6.47 -1.87 12.61
C PRO A 390 6.69 -1.60 14.10
N ASN A 391 6.55 -2.62 14.95
CA ASN A 391 6.82 -2.55 16.38
C ASN A 391 7.97 -3.47 16.78
N ARG A 392 8.94 -2.93 17.52
CA ARG A 392 10.07 -3.65 18.11
C ARG A 392 10.41 -2.98 19.44
N PHE A 393 10.13 -3.63 20.57
CA PHE A 393 10.26 -3.00 21.91
C PHE A 393 11.33 -3.63 22.80
N ALA A 394 11.85 -4.80 22.42
CA ALA A 394 12.86 -5.53 23.17
C ALA A 394 13.85 -6.18 22.21
N ASN A 395 15.07 -6.46 22.68
CA ASN A 395 16.02 -7.27 21.92
C ASN A 395 15.42 -8.65 21.64
N LEU A 396 15.74 -9.24 20.48
CA LEU A 396 15.21 -10.53 20.02
C LEU A 396 13.67 -10.58 19.91
N SER A 397 13.00 -9.42 19.82
CA SER A 397 11.55 -9.32 19.63
C SER A 397 11.21 -8.58 18.33
N PRO A 398 10.20 -9.02 17.57
CA PRO A 398 9.48 -10.29 17.72
C PRO A 398 10.36 -11.50 17.33
N ASP A 399 9.91 -12.71 17.66
CA ASP A 399 10.45 -13.91 17.00
C ASP A 399 9.80 -14.05 15.61
N PHE A 400 10.60 -14.49 14.63
CA PHE A 400 10.16 -14.66 13.24
C PHE A 400 10.09 -16.16 12.90
N PRO A 401 9.11 -16.59 12.08
CA PRO A 401 8.93 -18.01 11.76
C PRO A 401 10.02 -18.61 10.87
N HIS A 402 10.80 -17.77 10.18
CA HIS A 402 11.78 -18.18 9.18
C HIS A 402 13.13 -17.46 9.30
N GLY A 403 14.05 -17.79 8.39
CA GLY A 403 15.36 -17.17 8.30
C GLY A 403 16.14 -17.31 9.61
N PRO A 404 16.84 -16.25 10.05
CA PRO A 404 17.59 -16.25 11.31
C PRO A 404 16.70 -16.14 12.57
N ARG A 405 15.36 -16.26 12.44
CA ARG A 405 14.36 -16.14 13.53
C ARG A 405 14.56 -14.84 14.33
N ALA A 406 14.32 -14.84 15.65
CA ALA A 406 14.59 -13.70 16.53
C ALA A 406 15.97 -13.04 16.32
N GLY A 407 16.99 -13.80 15.93
CA GLY A 407 18.31 -13.27 15.56
C GLY A 407 18.25 -12.32 14.36
N GLY A 408 17.36 -12.55 13.41
CA GLY A 408 17.12 -11.73 12.23
C GLY A 408 16.57 -10.34 12.54
N GLY A 409 15.95 -10.15 13.71
CA GLY A 409 15.52 -8.83 14.20
C GLY A 409 16.65 -7.99 14.79
N THR A 410 17.86 -8.54 14.91
CA THR A 410 19.02 -7.83 15.49
C THR A 410 19.94 -7.25 14.43
N TYR A 411 20.52 -6.09 14.71
CA TYR A 411 21.56 -5.49 13.88
C TYR A 411 22.84 -6.30 14.04
N GLN A 412 23.23 -7.00 12.98
CA GLN A 412 24.45 -7.80 12.94
C GLN A 412 25.31 -7.42 11.74
N ARG A 413 26.60 -7.74 11.81
CA ARG A 413 27.54 -7.56 10.71
C ARG A 413 27.06 -8.33 9.46
N LYS A 414 26.50 -9.52 9.65
CA LYS A 414 25.90 -10.35 8.60
C LYS A 414 24.85 -11.27 9.20
N HIS A 415 23.96 -11.78 8.37
CA HIS A 415 23.01 -12.83 8.71
C HIS A 415 23.19 -14.05 7.80
N ALA A 416 22.75 -15.22 8.26
CA ALA A 416 22.59 -16.40 7.41
C ALA A 416 21.09 -16.70 7.26
N PRO A 417 20.54 -16.69 6.03
CA PRO A 417 21.23 -16.50 4.76
C PRO A 417 21.72 -15.07 4.51
N LEU A 418 22.73 -14.95 3.63
CA LEU A 418 23.46 -13.70 3.37
C LEU A 418 22.77 -12.79 2.32
N CYS A 419 21.62 -13.20 1.76
CA CYS A 419 20.88 -12.46 0.72
C CYS A 419 20.63 -11.00 1.14
N CYS A 420 20.15 -10.77 2.36
CA CYS A 420 19.89 -9.44 2.92
C CYS A 420 21.15 -8.57 2.97
N THR A 421 22.29 -9.15 3.40
CA THR A 421 23.59 -8.47 3.44
C THR A 421 23.98 -7.96 2.05
N ALA A 422 23.69 -8.73 1.00
CA ALA A 422 23.98 -8.38 -0.37
C ALA A 422 22.97 -7.38 -0.97
N ALA A 423 21.67 -7.67 -0.83
CA ALA A 423 20.58 -6.92 -1.44
C ALA A 423 20.45 -5.49 -0.92
N LEU A 424 20.82 -5.22 0.34
CA LEU A 424 20.74 -3.88 0.94
C LEU A 424 21.50 -2.82 0.12
N ASN A 425 22.56 -3.22 -0.57
CA ASN A 425 23.42 -2.33 -1.37
C ASN A 425 22.66 -1.70 -2.55
N ARG A 426 21.49 -2.20 -2.91
CA ARG A 426 20.66 -1.68 -4.01
C ARG A 426 19.66 -0.61 -3.58
N ILE A 427 19.34 -0.50 -2.28
CA ILE A 427 18.27 0.39 -1.79
C ILE A 427 18.56 1.85 -2.17
N VAL A 428 19.75 2.34 -1.82
CA VAL A 428 20.14 3.75 -2.05
C VAL A 428 20.35 4.06 -3.54
N PRO A 429 21.15 3.29 -4.28
CA PRO A 429 21.52 3.68 -5.65
C PRO A 429 20.35 3.64 -6.62
N TRP A 430 19.40 2.71 -6.45
CA TRP A 430 18.22 2.67 -7.32
C TRP A 430 17.36 3.91 -7.17
N TYR A 431 17.10 4.37 -5.94
CA TYR A 431 16.35 5.60 -5.72
C TYR A 431 17.07 6.82 -6.31
N VAL A 432 18.36 6.98 -6.01
CA VAL A 432 19.16 8.16 -6.43
C VAL A 432 19.24 8.26 -7.95
N THR A 433 19.57 7.17 -8.63
CA THR A 433 19.77 7.17 -10.10
C THR A 433 18.49 7.39 -10.90
N HIS A 434 17.32 7.35 -10.25
CA HIS A 434 16.00 7.49 -10.88
C HIS A 434 15.16 8.64 -10.29
N MET A 435 15.77 9.57 -9.53
CA MET A 435 15.07 10.79 -9.09
C MET A 435 14.69 11.69 -10.26
N TRP A 436 15.46 11.62 -11.35
CA TRP A 436 15.18 12.28 -12.62
C TRP A 436 15.26 11.29 -13.77
N MET A 437 14.36 11.44 -14.74
CA MET A 437 14.31 10.65 -15.96
C MET A 437 14.11 11.56 -17.19
N ALA A 438 14.43 11.07 -18.38
CA ALA A 438 14.16 11.77 -19.63
C ALA A 438 12.77 11.43 -20.20
N THR A 439 12.27 12.32 -21.06
CA THR A 439 10.98 12.18 -21.76
C THR A 439 11.20 12.20 -23.27
N TYR A 440 10.28 11.61 -24.04
CA TYR A 440 10.42 11.48 -25.50
C TYR A 440 10.31 12.78 -26.27
N ASP A 441 9.77 13.84 -25.67
CA ASP A 441 9.74 15.20 -26.21
C ASP A 441 10.98 16.02 -25.77
N ASN A 442 12.10 15.33 -25.54
CA ASN A 442 13.39 15.91 -25.17
C ASN A 442 13.35 16.79 -23.90
N GLY A 443 12.39 16.54 -23.00
CA GLY A 443 12.33 17.13 -21.66
C GLY A 443 12.87 16.22 -20.57
N LEU A 444 12.71 16.66 -19.33
CA LEU A 444 13.13 15.93 -18.13
C LEU A 444 11.99 15.86 -17.10
N ALA A 445 11.90 14.76 -16.36
CA ALA A 445 10.90 14.52 -15.34
C ALA A 445 11.54 14.33 -13.97
N ALA A 446 11.13 15.14 -12.98
CA ALA A 446 11.41 14.93 -11.56
C ALA A 446 10.42 13.87 -11.02
N THR A 447 10.87 12.62 -11.01
CA THR A 447 10.08 11.43 -10.67
C THR A 447 10.08 11.15 -9.16
N CYS A 448 11.21 11.36 -8.48
CA CYS A 448 11.34 11.26 -7.03
C CYS A 448 12.10 12.49 -6.48
N TYR A 449 11.93 12.81 -5.20
CA TYR A 449 12.48 14.05 -4.64
C TYR A 449 13.57 13.83 -3.59
N GLY A 450 14.64 14.59 -3.71
CA GLY A 450 15.73 14.68 -2.74
C GLY A 450 16.73 15.75 -3.18
N PRO A 451 17.67 16.15 -2.30
CA PRO A 451 18.74 17.04 -2.70
C PRO A 451 19.64 16.36 -3.74
N CYS A 452 19.80 16.97 -4.91
CA CYS A 452 20.58 16.40 -6.00
C CYS A 452 21.08 17.44 -7.00
N LYS A 453 22.03 17.04 -7.84
CA LYS A 453 22.43 17.73 -9.06
C LYS A 453 22.22 16.78 -10.24
N VAL A 454 21.62 17.28 -11.31
CA VAL A 454 21.37 16.54 -12.55
C VAL A 454 22.21 17.16 -13.66
N THR A 455 22.94 16.34 -14.40
CA THR A 455 23.67 16.74 -15.61
C THR A 455 23.12 15.92 -16.78
N ALA A 456 22.35 16.57 -17.66
CA ALA A 456 21.60 15.89 -18.72
C ALA A 456 21.53 16.69 -20.03
N LEU A 457 20.90 16.12 -21.04
CA LEU A 457 20.55 16.75 -22.32
C LEU A 457 19.05 17.03 -22.35
N ALA A 458 18.65 18.21 -22.82
CA ALA A 458 17.27 18.57 -23.09
C ALA A 458 17.15 19.31 -24.44
N ALA A 459 15.92 19.52 -24.92
CA ALA A 459 15.65 20.05 -26.26
C ALA A 459 16.47 19.29 -27.33
N ASN A 460 16.88 19.96 -28.40
CA ASN A 460 17.83 19.39 -29.36
C ASN A 460 19.27 19.39 -28.79
N ARG A 461 19.57 18.37 -27.97
CA ARG A 461 20.90 18.05 -27.43
C ARG A 461 21.57 19.18 -26.64
N VAL A 462 20.80 20.05 -26.00
CA VAL A 462 21.32 21.14 -25.16
C VAL A 462 21.73 20.58 -23.80
N PRO A 463 23.00 20.71 -23.38
CA PRO A 463 23.39 20.35 -22.02
C PRO A 463 22.67 21.22 -21.00
N VAL A 464 22.15 20.59 -19.94
CA VAL A 464 21.45 21.26 -18.84
C VAL A 464 21.97 20.72 -17.52
N VAL A 465 22.28 21.64 -16.60
CA VAL A 465 22.49 21.32 -15.19
C VAL A 465 21.24 21.73 -14.41
N ILE A 466 20.66 20.81 -13.65
CA ILE A 466 19.55 21.09 -12.73
C ILE A 466 20.03 20.85 -11.31
N THR A 467 19.91 21.85 -10.43
CA THR A 467 20.24 21.69 -9.01
C THR A 467 18.97 21.72 -8.18
N CYS A 468 18.71 20.64 -7.44
CA CYS A 468 17.60 20.54 -6.49
C CYS A 468 18.13 20.73 -5.07
N LYS A 469 17.80 21.86 -4.45
CA LYS A 469 18.09 22.18 -3.05
C LYS A 469 16.83 21.96 -2.23
N THR A 470 16.86 20.98 -1.34
CA THR A 470 15.73 20.62 -0.49
C THR A 470 16.17 19.76 0.69
N ASP A 471 15.40 19.80 1.77
CA ASP A 471 15.49 18.84 2.86
C ASP A 471 14.35 17.82 2.80
N TYR A 472 13.58 17.77 1.69
CA TYR A 472 12.55 16.77 1.47
C TYR A 472 13.12 15.36 1.75
N PRO A 473 12.39 14.50 2.49
CA PRO A 473 11.00 14.67 2.93
C PRO A 473 10.83 15.37 4.31
N PHE A 474 11.90 15.89 4.91
CA PHE A 474 11.86 16.58 6.21
C PHE A 474 11.37 18.02 6.12
N ASN A 475 11.29 18.58 4.90
CA ASN A 475 10.62 19.83 4.57
C ASN A 475 9.67 19.63 3.36
N GLU A 476 8.98 20.70 2.96
CA GLU A 476 7.94 20.67 1.91
C GLU A 476 8.33 21.40 0.64
N THR A 477 9.51 22.03 0.60
CA THR A 477 9.90 22.92 -0.51
C THR A 477 11.10 22.34 -1.24
N ILE A 478 10.98 22.27 -2.55
CA ILE A 478 12.05 21.88 -3.46
C ILE A 478 12.39 23.11 -4.31
N GLU A 479 13.58 23.65 -4.11
CA GLU A 479 14.11 24.77 -4.89
C GLU A 479 14.98 24.20 -6.01
N ILE A 480 14.62 24.51 -7.24
CA ILE A 480 15.23 23.93 -8.43
C ILE A 480 15.81 25.06 -9.27
N SER A 481 17.12 25.01 -9.54
CA SER A 481 17.79 25.89 -10.50
C SER A 481 17.98 25.15 -11.81
N VAL A 482 17.57 25.76 -12.93
CA VAL A 482 17.70 25.21 -14.28
C VAL A 482 18.76 26.02 -15.03
N GLN A 483 19.83 25.35 -15.46
CA GLN A 483 20.98 25.96 -16.12
C GLN A 483 21.26 25.27 -17.46
N PRO A 484 20.49 25.59 -18.52
CA PRO A 484 20.84 25.13 -19.86
C PRO A 484 22.08 25.87 -20.37
N ALA A 485 22.91 25.21 -21.18
CA ALA A 485 24.12 25.81 -21.74
C ALA A 485 23.84 27.01 -22.67
N ARG A 486 22.63 27.05 -23.23
CA ARG A 486 22.06 28.16 -24.00
C ARG A 486 20.54 28.15 -23.83
N GLU A 487 19.91 29.28 -24.13
CA GLU A 487 18.44 29.36 -24.15
C GLU A 487 17.83 28.27 -25.04
N ALA A 488 16.85 27.53 -24.50
CA ALA A 488 16.23 26.39 -25.17
C ALA A 488 14.81 26.12 -24.66
N ALA A 489 13.91 25.72 -25.54
CA ALA A 489 12.55 25.30 -25.19
C ALA A 489 12.51 23.79 -24.93
N PHE A 490 12.02 23.39 -23.76
CA PHE A 490 11.80 21.99 -23.41
C PHE A 490 10.84 21.86 -22.21
N PRO A 491 10.11 20.74 -22.08
CA PRO A 491 9.26 20.50 -20.93
C PRO A 491 10.04 20.01 -19.70
N LEU A 492 9.61 20.45 -18.52
CA LEU A 492 9.92 19.82 -17.24
C LEU A 492 8.63 19.25 -16.64
N ASP A 493 8.65 17.96 -16.30
CA ASP A 493 7.56 17.26 -15.62
C ASP A 493 7.87 17.12 -14.12
N PHE A 494 6.93 17.50 -13.25
CA PHE A 494 7.05 17.37 -11.81
C PHE A 494 5.98 16.42 -11.29
N ARG A 495 6.39 15.34 -10.60
CA ARG A 495 5.41 14.47 -9.94
C ARG A 495 4.66 15.25 -8.87
N ILE A 496 3.33 15.19 -8.88
CA ILE A 496 2.50 15.62 -7.75
C ILE A 496 2.17 14.37 -6.92
N PRO A 497 2.78 14.20 -5.73
CA PRO A 497 2.55 13.01 -4.91
C PRO A 497 1.08 12.83 -4.58
N GLY A 498 0.59 11.58 -4.55
CA GLY A 498 -0.82 11.29 -4.32
C GLY A 498 -1.38 11.77 -2.97
N TRP A 499 -0.50 12.02 -1.99
CA TRP A 499 -0.87 12.58 -0.68
C TRP A 499 -0.97 14.11 -0.66
N CYS A 500 -0.46 14.81 -1.68
CA CYS A 500 -0.41 16.27 -1.72
C CYS A 500 -1.68 16.84 -2.35
N MET A 501 -2.52 17.53 -1.57
CA MET A 501 -3.81 18.04 -2.02
C MET A 501 -3.74 19.42 -2.67
N ALA A 502 -2.82 20.28 -2.24
CA ALA A 502 -2.72 21.66 -2.67
C ALA A 502 -1.27 22.04 -3.06
N PRO A 503 -0.71 21.40 -4.11
CA PRO A 503 0.63 21.74 -4.57
C PRO A 503 0.70 23.19 -5.07
N VAL A 504 1.87 23.83 -4.93
CA VAL A 504 2.15 25.16 -5.47
C VAL A 504 3.45 25.12 -6.26
N LEU A 505 3.47 25.74 -7.44
CA LEU A 505 4.61 25.75 -8.35
C LEU A 505 4.84 27.18 -8.83
N ASP A 506 6.02 27.71 -8.57
CA ASP A 506 6.45 29.02 -9.06
C ASP A 506 7.60 28.86 -10.04
N VAL A 507 7.64 29.69 -11.09
CA VAL A 507 8.79 29.81 -11.97
C VAL A 507 9.24 31.27 -12.00
N ASN A 508 10.49 31.52 -11.65
CA ASN A 508 11.06 32.87 -11.47
C ASN A 508 10.19 33.77 -10.56
N GLY A 509 9.67 33.19 -9.47
CA GLY A 509 8.81 33.89 -8.50
C GLY A 509 7.38 34.17 -8.97
N SER A 510 6.98 33.70 -10.16
CA SER A 510 5.61 33.80 -10.66
C SER A 510 4.89 32.46 -10.56
N ALA A 511 3.72 32.45 -9.94
CA ALA A 511 2.90 31.25 -9.80
C ALA A 511 2.48 30.69 -11.17
N VAL A 512 2.59 29.37 -11.32
CA VAL A 512 2.17 28.60 -12.50
C VAL A 512 1.02 27.69 -12.09
N ALA A 513 -0.05 27.68 -12.90
CA ALA A 513 -1.17 26.79 -12.68
C ALA A 513 -0.72 25.32 -12.78
N ILE A 514 -1.11 24.52 -11.79
CA ILE A 514 -0.79 23.09 -11.75
C ILE A 514 -1.97 22.31 -12.33
N GLU A 515 -1.77 21.76 -13.52
CA GLU A 515 -2.68 20.77 -14.09
C GLU A 515 -2.08 19.38 -13.91
N ARG A 516 -2.58 18.66 -12.91
CA ARG A 516 -2.16 17.27 -12.67
C ARG A 516 -2.77 16.36 -13.73
N ASN A 517 -1.92 15.80 -14.58
CA ASN A 517 -2.35 14.81 -15.57
C ASN A 517 -2.80 13.49 -14.90
N PRO A 518 -3.50 12.59 -15.62
CA PRO A 518 -3.97 11.31 -15.06
C PRO A 518 -2.85 10.40 -14.52
N ARG A 519 -1.61 10.61 -14.96
CA ARG A 519 -0.42 9.89 -14.50
C ARG A 519 0.19 10.52 -13.24
N GLY A 520 -0.33 11.65 -12.77
CA GLY A 520 0.10 12.30 -11.54
C GLY A 520 1.25 13.30 -11.68
N PHE A 521 1.50 13.82 -12.89
CA PHE A 521 2.54 14.82 -13.14
C PHE A 521 1.94 16.16 -13.58
N ALA A 522 2.63 17.24 -13.23
CA ALA A 522 2.37 18.59 -13.72
C ALA A 522 3.51 19.00 -14.65
N ARG A 523 3.15 19.55 -15.82
CA ARG A 523 4.12 19.86 -16.88
C ARG A 523 4.30 21.37 -17.03
N VAL A 524 5.55 21.81 -17.05
CA VAL A 524 5.94 23.18 -17.42
C VAL A 524 6.73 23.14 -18.70
N HIS A 525 6.12 23.60 -19.80
CA HIS A 525 6.80 23.74 -21.08
C HIS A 525 7.04 25.22 -21.39
N ARG A 526 8.31 25.61 -21.47
CA ARG A 526 8.73 26.98 -21.77
C ARG A 526 10.12 27.01 -22.36
N THR A 527 10.54 28.20 -22.78
CA THR A 527 11.94 28.52 -23.05
C THR A 527 12.66 28.80 -21.73
N TRP A 528 13.67 27.99 -21.42
CA TRP A 528 14.49 28.09 -20.22
C TRP A 528 15.78 28.86 -20.52
N LYS A 529 16.16 29.73 -19.59
CA LYS A 529 17.42 30.51 -19.61
C LYS A 529 18.34 30.08 -18.47
N PRO A 530 19.67 30.23 -18.63
CA PRO A 530 20.61 30.00 -17.53
C PRO A 530 20.20 30.79 -16.28
N GLY A 531 19.96 30.08 -15.18
CA GLY A 531 19.60 30.69 -13.89
C GLY A 531 18.11 30.81 -13.63
N ASP A 532 17.23 30.35 -14.54
CA ASP A 532 15.81 30.20 -14.23
C ASP A 532 15.62 29.32 -12.98
N THR A 533 14.64 29.67 -12.16
CA THR A 533 14.32 28.96 -10.93
C THR A 533 12.90 28.42 -10.95
N VAL A 534 12.72 27.24 -10.39
CA VAL A 534 11.43 26.62 -10.10
C VAL A 534 11.36 26.37 -8.60
N ARG A 535 10.26 26.76 -7.97
CA ARG A 535 9.97 26.44 -6.57
C ARG A 535 8.73 25.55 -6.55
N LEU A 536 8.91 24.30 -6.16
CA LEU A 536 7.81 23.36 -5.93
C LEU A 536 7.57 23.25 -4.42
N HIS A 537 6.40 23.70 -3.96
CA HIS A 537 5.94 23.52 -2.58
C HIS A 537 4.86 22.43 -2.56
N LEU A 538 5.09 21.41 -1.73
CA LEU A 538 4.22 20.25 -1.55
C LEU A 538 3.72 20.22 -0.10
N PRO A 539 2.67 21.00 0.25
CA PRO A 539 2.14 21.01 1.61
C PRO A 539 1.79 19.61 2.09
N MET A 540 2.40 19.20 3.20
CA MET A 540 2.12 17.92 3.84
C MET A 540 1.09 18.12 4.95
N THR A 541 0.23 17.14 5.14
CA THR A 541 -0.73 17.11 6.26
C THR A 541 -0.46 15.90 7.13
N ALA A 542 -0.46 16.11 8.45
CA ALA A 542 -0.37 15.01 9.40
C ALA A 542 -1.65 14.19 9.33
N SER A 543 -1.50 12.89 9.12
CA SER A 543 -2.61 11.96 8.97
C SER A 543 -2.48 10.84 9.99
N LEU A 544 -3.58 10.53 10.67
CA LEU A 544 -3.75 9.30 11.41
C LEU A 544 -4.56 8.33 10.55
N ARG A 545 -4.09 7.09 10.42
CA ARG A 545 -4.82 6.02 9.74
C ARG A 545 -5.08 4.89 10.71
N THR A 546 -6.30 4.40 10.77
CA THR A 546 -6.66 3.19 11.50
C THR A 546 -6.63 1.99 10.57
N GLY A 547 -6.23 0.83 11.10
CA GLY A 547 -6.26 -0.44 10.38
C GLY A 547 -6.53 -1.62 11.31
N ARG A 548 -6.51 -2.82 10.75
CA ARG A 548 -6.62 -4.08 11.51
C ARG A 548 -5.33 -4.89 11.35
N ASP A 549 -4.72 -5.25 12.46
CA ASP A 549 -3.68 -6.27 12.55
C ASP A 549 -4.38 -7.62 12.38
N ALA A 550 -4.40 -8.07 11.13
CA ALA A 550 -5.06 -9.30 10.71
C ALA A 550 -4.12 -10.51 10.84
N ALA A 551 -2.89 -10.31 11.34
CA ALA A 551 -2.02 -11.41 11.68
C ALA A 551 -2.66 -12.20 12.84
N LEU A 552 -3.07 -13.42 12.54
CA LEU A 552 -3.28 -14.42 13.59
C LEU A 552 -1.96 -14.54 14.35
N GLY A 553 -1.93 -14.53 15.68
CA GLY A 553 -0.62 -14.54 16.36
C GLY A 553 0.17 -15.82 16.07
N ALA A 554 1.50 -15.77 16.17
CA ALA A 554 2.47 -16.79 15.75
C ALA A 554 1.93 -17.89 14.80
N PRO A 555 1.66 -17.60 13.50
CA PRO A 555 1.12 -18.59 12.58
C PRO A 555 2.12 -18.89 11.46
N TYR A 556 3.08 -19.75 11.73
CA TYR A 556 3.72 -20.50 10.66
C TYR A 556 4.43 -21.73 11.25
N ASP A 557 4.17 -22.91 10.71
CA ASP A 557 4.79 -24.18 11.14
C ASP A 557 6.24 -24.34 10.64
N GLY A 558 6.77 -23.30 10.00
CA GLY A 558 8.08 -23.29 9.35
C GLY A 558 8.10 -23.95 7.96
N ALA A 559 6.98 -24.47 7.44
CA ALA A 559 6.99 -25.21 6.18
C ALA A 559 7.12 -24.28 4.97
N HIS A 560 8.20 -24.34 4.20
CA HIS A 560 8.39 -23.57 2.96
C HIS A 560 7.41 -24.02 1.85
N ARG A 561 6.15 -23.57 1.91
CA ARG A 561 5.09 -23.87 0.93
C ARG A 561 4.14 -22.69 0.81
N ALA A 562 3.52 -22.55 -0.36
CA ALA A 562 2.47 -21.57 -0.55
C ALA A 562 1.27 -21.85 0.36
N THR A 563 0.70 -20.78 0.91
CA THR A 563 -0.53 -20.79 1.69
C THR A 563 -1.54 -19.79 1.11
N PRO A 564 -2.85 -20.08 1.15
CA PRO A 564 -3.84 -19.19 0.59
C PRO A 564 -3.96 -17.90 1.41
N VAL A 565 -3.98 -16.75 0.72
CA VAL A 565 -4.24 -15.42 1.29
C VAL A 565 -5.48 -14.84 0.64
N THR A 566 -6.43 -14.38 1.47
CA THR A 566 -7.70 -13.82 1.02
C THR A 566 -7.64 -12.30 1.01
N ILE A 567 -8.10 -11.70 -0.08
CA ILE A 567 -8.26 -10.25 -0.18
C ILE A 567 -9.32 -9.82 0.83
N PRO A 568 -9.00 -8.89 1.76
CA PRO A 568 -9.93 -8.50 2.79
C PRO A 568 -11.17 -7.82 2.19
N GLU A 569 -12.32 -8.06 2.82
CA GLU A 569 -13.55 -7.32 2.54
C GLU A 569 -13.32 -5.82 2.70
N GLU A 570 -13.96 -5.03 1.84
CA GLU A 570 -13.95 -3.57 1.97
C GLU A 570 -14.59 -3.22 3.34
N ASN A 571 -13.81 -2.60 4.23
CA ASN A 571 -14.17 -2.33 5.64
C ASN A 571 -14.18 -3.54 6.59
N SER A 572 -13.42 -4.59 6.28
CA SER A 572 -13.19 -5.71 7.20
C SER A 572 -12.80 -5.23 8.60
N THR A 573 -13.54 -5.69 9.61
CA THR A 573 -13.24 -5.50 11.04
C THR A 573 -12.36 -6.60 11.62
N ARG A 574 -11.99 -7.60 10.80
CA ARG A 574 -11.20 -8.75 11.24
C ARG A 574 -9.79 -8.33 11.62
N GLY A 575 -9.40 -8.65 12.85
CA GLY A 575 -8.07 -8.37 13.38
C GLY A 575 -8.09 -7.35 14.53
N VAL A 576 -6.93 -7.10 15.11
CA VAL A 576 -6.80 -6.18 16.26
C VAL A 576 -6.68 -4.74 15.74
N PRO A 577 -7.48 -3.78 16.24
CA PRO A 577 -7.40 -2.41 15.75
C PRO A 577 -6.05 -1.76 16.09
N TYR A 578 -5.49 -1.02 15.14
CA TYR A 578 -4.30 -0.21 15.35
C TYR A 578 -4.45 1.16 14.69
N ALA A 579 -3.60 2.10 15.08
CA ALA A 579 -3.41 3.36 14.37
C ALA A 579 -1.94 3.59 14.00
N SER A 580 -1.71 4.23 12.85
CA SER A 580 -0.40 4.71 12.41
C SER A 580 -0.50 6.19 12.05
N VAL A 581 0.64 6.89 12.12
CA VAL A 581 0.71 8.33 11.84
C VAL A 581 1.71 8.59 10.73
N SER A 582 1.31 9.38 9.73
CA SER A 582 2.15 9.74 8.59
C SER A 582 2.11 11.24 8.30
N TYR A 583 3.21 11.76 7.74
CA TYR A 583 3.32 13.13 7.24
C TYR A 583 4.06 13.10 5.89
N GLY A 584 3.35 13.38 4.80
CA GLY A 584 3.87 13.12 3.46
C GLY A 584 4.23 11.64 3.27
N PRO A 585 5.44 11.30 2.76
CA PRO A 585 5.85 9.91 2.61
C PRO A 585 6.40 9.28 3.91
N LEU A 586 6.59 10.05 4.98
CA LEU A 586 7.18 9.59 6.23
C LEU A 586 6.13 8.95 7.16
N LEU A 587 6.42 7.73 7.61
CA LEU A 587 5.77 7.10 8.76
C LEU A 587 6.43 7.61 10.04
N PHE A 588 5.63 7.87 11.07
CA PHE A 588 6.11 8.30 12.38
C PHE A 588 5.95 7.18 13.40
N ALA A 589 6.92 7.09 14.31
CA ALA A 589 6.96 6.11 15.37
C ALA A 589 7.29 6.77 16.70
N LEU A 590 6.79 6.20 17.79
CA LEU A 590 7.23 6.50 19.14
C LEU A 590 8.57 5.80 19.35
N PRO A 591 9.68 6.55 19.49
CA PRO A 591 10.99 5.92 19.63
C PRO A 591 11.17 5.33 21.03
N ILE A 592 11.76 4.16 21.07
CA ILE A 592 12.42 3.60 22.26
C ILE A 592 13.92 3.76 21.98
N PRO A 593 14.61 4.70 22.65
CA PRO A 593 16.02 4.97 22.36
C PRO A 593 16.89 3.72 22.49
N ASP A 594 17.81 3.53 21.56
CA ASP A 594 18.96 2.64 21.72
C ASP A 594 19.99 3.27 22.69
N THR A 595 20.72 2.44 23.46
CA THR A 595 21.69 2.89 24.47
C THR A 595 23.13 2.69 24.00
N ALA A 596 23.75 1.57 24.38
CA ALA A 596 25.14 1.26 24.04
C ALA A 596 25.30 0.85 22.56
N ASP A 597 24.28 0.21 21.99
CA ASP A 597 24.27 -0.30 20.62
C ASP A 597 22.84 -0.39 20.06
N ALA A 598 22.74 -0.66 18.76
CA ALA A 598 21.46 -0.77 18.03
C ALA A 598 20.58 -1.96 18.44
N ASN A 599 21.02 -2.80 19.38
CA ASN A 599 20.32 -3.97 19.90
C ASN A 599 19.94 -3.84 21.38
N THR A 600 20.26 -2.72 22.04
CA THR A 600 19.98 -2.52 23.46
C THR A 600 19.04 -1.33 23.69
N PRO A 601 17.73 -1.58 23.91
CA PRO A 601 16.77 -0.50 24.17
C PRO A 601 16.97 0.09 25.57
N ASP A 602 16.67 1.38 25.72
CA ASP A 602 16.62 2.06 27.01
C ASP A 602 15.49 1.49 27.88
N PRO A 603 15.81 0.83 29.01
CA PRO A 603 14.80 0.23 29.87
C PRO A 603 13.89 1.26 30.57
N SER A 604 14.30 2.53 30.61
CA SER A 604 13.52 3.62 31.21
C SER A 604 12.48 4.23 30.24
N ALA A 605 12.54 3.87 28.95
CA ALA A 605 11.67 4.43 27.93
C ALA A 605 10.19 4.08 28.19
N ARG A 606 9.34 5.12 28.22
CA ARG A 606 7.88 4.96 28.25
C ARG A 606 7.38 4.79 26.81
N TRP A 607 6.86 3.60 26.50
CA TRP A 607 6.36 3.30 25.14
C TRP A 607 4.97 2.65 25.11
N LYS A 608 4.41 2.32 26.27
CA LYS A 608 3.14 1.61 26.42
C LYS A 608 1.97 2.60 26.28
N PHE A 609 1.73 3.04 25.06
CA PHE A 609 0.72 4.03 24.73
C PHE A 609 -0.26 3.52 23.68
N ALA A 610 -1.53 3.87 23.85
CA ALA A 610 -2.54 3.83 22.80
C ALA A 610 -2.72 5.24 22.21
N LEU A 611 -2.80 5.37 20.89
CA LEU A 611 -3.13 6.65 20.27
C LEU A 611 -4.59 7.01 20.49
N ASP A 612 -4.86 8.28 20.80
CA ASP A 612 -6.21 8.81 20.85
C ASP A 612 -6.70 9.04 19.41
N VAL A 613 -7.46 8.10 18.88
CA VAL A 613 -7.93 8.14 17.49
C VAL A 613 -9.09 9.10 17.27
N GLN A 614 -9.79 9.49 18.34
CA GLN A 614 -10.90 10.45 18.28
C GLN A 614 -10.36 11.89 18.34
N GLU A 615 -9.39 12.14 19.21
CA GLU A 615 -8.77 13.45 19.39
C GLU A 615 -7.24 13.39 19.30
N PRO A 616 -6.66 13.03 18.15
CA PRO A 616 -5.21 12.81 18.05
C PRO A 616 -4.39 14.09 18.18
N ASN A 617 -4.99 15.25 17.91
CA ASN A 617 -4.39 16.59 18.00
C ASN A 617 -2.97 16.64 17.42
N LEU A 618 -2.79 16.16 16.18
CA LEU A 618 -1.46 16.04 15.58
C LEU A 618 -0.83 17.42 15.32
N THR A 619 0.36 17.68 15.84
CA THR A 619 1.08 18.95 15.59
C THR A 619 2.52 18.69 15.17
N ILE A 620 3.00 19.44 14.18
CA ILE A 620 4.35 19.30 13.62
C ILE A 620 5.34 20.22 14.33
N GLN A 621 6.56 19.72 14.55
CA GLN A 621 7.70 20.47 15.08
C GLN A 621 8.88 20.31 14.13
N ARG A 622 9.44 21.43 13.68
CA ARG A 622 10.57 21.47 12.75
C ARG A 622 11.80 22.10 13.41
N ALA A 623 12.96 21.58 13.08
CA ALA A 623 14.28 22.13 13.36
C ALA A 623 15.10 22.13 12.06
N ALA A 624 16.22 22.84 12.07
CA ALA A 624 17.14 22.81 10.93
C ALA A 624 17.70 21.40 10.71
N MET A 625 17.92 21.02 9.45
CA MET A 625 18.69 19.81 9.14
C MET A 625 20.10 19.91 9.75
N PRO A 626 20.62 18.83 10.34
CA PRO A 626 22.00 18.81 10.80
C PRO A 626 22.98 18.84 9.62
N ALA A 627 24.21 19.30 9.88
CA ALA A 627 25.25 19.41 8.86
C ALA A 627 25.70 18.06 8.28
N LYS A 628 25.52 16.97 9.05
CA LYS A 628 25.70 15.59 8.60
C LYS A 628 24.47 14.78 9.00
N TRP A 629 23.92 14.01 8.08
CA TRP A 629 22.72 13.20 8.32
C TRP A 629 23.01 11.71 8.29
N ASP A 630 22.57 10.99 9.32
CA ASP A 630 22.71 9.55 9.49
C ASP A 630 21.46 8.89 10.10
N TRP A 631 20.29 9.54 9.97
CA TRP A 631 19.03 9.14 10.61
C TRP A 631 19.11 9.03 12.15
N PRO A 632 19.48 10.11 12.86
CA PRO A 632 19.56 10.12 14.32
C PRO A 632 18.18 10.19 14.97
N LEU A 633 18.09 9.79 16.24
CA LEU A 633 16.88 9.99 17.06
C LEU A 633 16.48 11.47 17.17
N ALA A 634 17.46 12.37 17.15
CA ALA A 634 17.27 13.81 17.12
C ALA A 634 16.87 14.30 15.72
N ALA A 635 15.76 13.76 15.19
CA ALA A 635 15.26 14.10 13.87
C ALA A 635 14.83 15.59 13.80
N PRO A 636 15.07 16.27 12.67
CA PRO A 636 14.71 17.67 12.45
C PRO A 636 13.21 17.84 12.22
N LEU A 637 12.50 16.76 11.93
CA LEU A 637 11.05 16.72 11.87
C LEU A 637 10.53 15.81 12.99
N LYS A 638 9.64 16.34 13.84
CA LYS A 638 8.96 15.60 14.90
C LYS A 638 7.47 15.88 14.83
N LEU A 639 6.67 14.95 15.33
CA LEU A 639 5.23 15.09 15.45
C LEU A 639 4.83 14.89 16.92
N ARG A 640 3.86 15.65 17.40
CA ARG A 640 3.23 15.43 18.70
C ARG A 640 1.82 14.90 18.50
N ALA A 641 1.45 13.87 19.25
CA ALA A 641 0.15 13.24 19.21
C ALA A 641 -0.40 13.02 20.63
N ASN A 642 -1.71 13.04 20.77
CA ASN A 642 -2.39 12.63 22.00
C ASN A 642 -2.35 11.11 22.09
N ALA A 643 -1.92 10.60 23.23
CA ALA A 643 -1.91 9.19 23.52
C ALA A 643 -2.22 8.93 24.99
N VAL A 644 -2.80 7.79 25.30
CA VAL A 644 -3.12 7.36 26.67
C VAL A 644 -2.18 6.25 27.05
N GLU A 645 -1.58 6.35 28.25
CA GLU A 645 -0.76 5.27 28.80
C GLU A 645 -1.63 4.05 29.12
N VAL A 646 -1.19 2.87 28.70
CA VAL A 646 -1.96 1.63 28.79
C VAL A 646 -1.22 0.52 29.53
N ALA A 647 -1.98 -0.34 30.20
CA ALA A 647 -1.44 -1.58 30.76
C ALA A 647 -1.24 -2.61 29.63
N TRP A 648 -0.14 -2.46 28.88
CA TRP A 648 0.24 -3.34 27.78
C TRP A 648 1.58 -4.00 28.06
N ASN A 649 1.57 -5.33 28.26
CA ASN A 649 2.74 -6.14 28.58
C ASN A 649 2.86 -7.30 27.58
N PRO A 650 3.25 -7.04 26.32
CA PRO A 650 3.40 -8.09 25.32
C PRO A 650 4.58 -9.01 25.67
N ASP A 651 4.44 -10.32 25.43
CA ASP A 651 5.54 -11.27 25.49
C ASP A 651 6.54 -10.98 24.35
N PRO A 652 7.83 -10.71 24.62
CA PRO A 652 8.83 -10.50 23.57
C PRO A 652 8.91 -11.60 22.51
N LYS A 653 8.63 -12.87 22.86
CA LYS A 653 8.71 -14.01 21.94
C LYS A 653 7.48 -14.16 21.05
N ALA A 654 6.31 -13.73 21.52
CA ALA A 654 5.06 -13.83 20.79
C ALA A 654 4.20 -12.57 21.00
N PRO A 655 4.73 -11.38 20.65
CA PRO A 655 4.09 -10.13 21.01
C PRO A 655 2.80 -9.91 20.23
N ARG A 656 1.83 -9.26 20.88
CA ARG A 656 0.54 -8.91 20.29
C ARG A 656 0.09 -7.53 20.76
N LEU A 657 -0.65 -6.84 19.91
CA LEU A 657 -1.40 -5.66 20.32
C LEU A 657 -2.51 -6.05 21.31
N PRO A 658 -2.95 -5.13 22.20
CA PRO A 658 -4.14 -5.35 23.03
C PRO A 658 -5.35 -5.66 22.14
N LEU A 659 -6.07 -6.75 22.44
CA LEU A 659 -7.17 -7.24 21.60
C LEU A 659 -8.32 -6.25 21.45
N LEU A 660 -8.57 -5.47 22.50
CA LEU A 660 -9.61 -4.44 22.56
C LEU A 660 -8.95 -3.08 22.69
N PRO A 661 -9.61 -2.01 22.21
CA PRO A 661 -9.18 -0.65 22.49
C PRO A 661 -8.99 -0.41 23.98
N ALA A 662 -7.99 0.38 24.30
CA ALA A 662 -7.71 0.75 25.67
C ALA A 662 -8.73 1.76 26.18
N ALA A 663 -9.47 1.39 27.22
CA ALA A 663 -10.35 2.33 27.93
C ALA A 663 -9.58 3.58 28.35
N LYS A 664 -10.11 4.78 28.05
CA LYS A 664 -9.59 6.08 28.50
C LYS A 664 -9.76 6.22 30.02
N ARG A 665 -8.94 5.52 30.81
CA ARG A 665 -8.92 5.59 32.29
C ARG A 665 -8.03 6.71 32.82
N LYS A 666 -7.17 7.28 31.97
CA LYS A 666 -6.27 8.39 32.25
C LYS A 666 -6.46 9.46 31.17
N SER A 667 -6.23 10.72 31.53
CA SER A 667 -6.22 11.82 30.56
C SER A 667 -5.12 11.59 29.50
N PRO A 668 -5.37 11.92 28.22
CA PRO A 668 -4.35 11.85 27.17
C PRO A 668 -3.12 12.71 27.51
N GLU A 669 -1.93 12.19 27.21
CA GLU A 669 -0.67 12.91 27.25
C GLU A 669 -0.11 13.15 25.83
N ARG A 670 0.77 14.16 25.71
CA ARG A 670 1.42 14.52 24.43
C ARG A 670 2.71 13.74 24.24
N VAL A 671 2.67 12.67 23.45
CA VAL A 671 3.87 11.91 23.06
C VAL A 671 4.58 12.54 21.88
N THR A 672 5.90 12.30 21.76
CA THR A 672 6.71 12.74 20.60
C THR A 672 6.97 11.56 19.69
N LEU A 673 6.59 11.70 18.43
CA LEU A 673 6.89 10.76 17.37
C LEU A 673 8.01 11.33 16.48
N ILE A 674 8.86 10.46 15.98
CA ILE A 674 9.92 10.78 15.01
C ILE A 674 9.77 9.89 13.77
N PRO A 675 10.39 10.25 12.62
CA PRO A 675 10.38 9.40 11.44
C PRO A 675 10.84 7.97 11.76
N TYR A 676 10.10 6.98 11.24
CA TYR A 676 10.31 5.56 11.51
C TYR A 676 11.76 5.11 11.27
N GLY A 677 12.40 5.65 10.22
CA GLY A 677 13.79 5.38 9.87
C GLY A 677 14.83 5.80 10.92
N CYS A 678 14.51 6.77 11.79
CA CYS A 678 15.43 7.33 12.77
C CYS A 678 15.61 6.45 14.03
N THR A 679 14.75 5.45 14.22
CA THR A 679 14.69 4.67 15.47
C THR A 679 14.76 3.17 15.21
N LYS A 680 15.41 2.44 16.13
CA LYS A 680 15.68 1.00 16.01
C LYS A 680 14.68 0.15 16.82
N PHE A 681 14.30 0.64 17.99
CA PHE A 681 13.21 0.14 18.81
C PHE A 681 12.08 1.15 18.82
N ARG A 682 10.84 0.74 18.57
CA ARG A 682 9.75 1.67 18.25
C ARG A 682 8.38 1.05 18.35
N ILE A 683 7.38 1.92 18.47
CA ILE A 683 5.97 1.63 18.22
C ILE A 683 5.51 2.52 17.06
N SER A 684 5.06 1.94 15.95
CA SER A 684 4.49 2.68 14.81
C SER A 684 3.09 2.20 14.41
N MET A 685 2.74 0.97 14.81
CA MET A 685 1.36 0.47 14.84
C MET A 685 0.90 0.49 16.29
N PHE A 686 0.23 1.56 16.68
CA PHE A 686 -0.19 1.80 18.05
C PHE A 686 -1.48 1.04 18.36
N PRO A 687 -1.64 0.52 19.60
CA PRO A 687 -2.96 0.32 20.17
C PRO A 687 -3.81 1.60 20.06
N VAL A 688 -5.13 1.47 20.12
CA VAL A 688 -6.06 2.61 20.00
C VAL A 688 -6.92 2.77 21.27
N THR A 689 -7.36 3.99 21.58
CA THR A 689 -8.22 4.27 22.75
C THR A 689 -9.70 4.00 22.53
N ALA A 690 -10.13 3.86 21.27
CA ALA A 690 -11.49 3.55 20.87
C ALA A 690 -11.46 2.67 19.61
N GLU A 691 -12.49 1.85 19.40
CA GLU A 691 -12.71 1.29 18.07
C GLU A 691 -13.08 2.41 17.09
N PRO A 692 -12.86 2.26 15.77
CA PRO A 692 -13.34 3.23 14.80
C PRO A 692 -14.86 3.35 14.94
N GLU A 693 -15.34 4.53 15.30
CA GLU A 693 -16.77 4.80 15.34
C GLU A 693 -17.35 4.63 13.93
N VAL A 694 -18.41 3.82 13.80
CA VAL A 694 -19.15 3.71 12.54
C VAL A 694 -19.80 5.07 12.28
N LYS A 695 -19.23 5.84 11.36
CA LYS A 695 -19.86 7.09 10.91
C LYS A 695 -21.14 6.77 10.15
N ALA A 696 -22.12 7.67 10.20
CA ALA A 696 -23.36 7.51 9.43
C ALA A 696 -23.09 7.31 7.92
N SER A 697 -22.03 7.96 7.39
CA SER A 697 -21.55 7.79 6.02
C SER A 697 -21.00 6.39 5.68
N ALA A 698 -20.70 5.58 6.69
CA ALA A 698 -20.08 4.26 6.58
C ALA A 698 -21.06 3.10 6.86
N ILE A 699 -22.35 3.36 7.10
CA ILE A 699 -23.35 2.32 7.36
C ILE A 699 -23.55 1.47 6.09
N ARG A 700 -23.29 0.17 6.19
CA ARG A 700 -23.46 -0.81 5.10
C ARG A 700 -24.34 -1.99 5.50
N ARG A 701 -24.49 -2.28 6.79
CA ARG A 701 -25.28 -3.38 7.35
C ARG A 701 -26.17 -2.88 8.49
N ILE A 702 -27.47 -3.09 8.43
CA ILE A 702 -28.42 -2.66 9.49
C ILE A 702 -29.14 -3.87 10.07
N LEU A 703 -29.11 -4.02 11.40
CA LEU A 703 -29.88 -5.03 12.12
C LEU A 703 -31.08 -4.36 12.80
N PHE A 704 -32.29 -4.74 12.38
CA PHE A 704 -33.54 -4.31 12.98
C PHE A 704 -34.09 -5.41 13.88
N LEU A 705 -34.24 -5.11 15.16
CA LEU A 705 -34.81 -6.00 16.17
C LEU A 705 -36.04 -5.32 16.76
N GLY A 706 -37.21 -5.93 16.64
CA GLY A 706 -38.42 -5.38 17.26
C GLY A 706 -39.60 -6.33 17.17
N ASN A 707 -40.82 -5.82 17.22
CA ASN A 707 -42.03 -6.65 17.28
C ASN A 707 -42.93 -6.46 16.06
N SER A 708 -44.25 -6.55 16.23
CA SER A 708 -45.20 -6.44 15.13
C SER A 708 -45.09 -5.11 14.36
N ILE A 709 -44.65 -4.03 15.01
CA ILE A 709 -44.37 -2.74 14.35
C ILE A 709 -43.18 -2.87 13.38
N THR A 710 -42.20 -3.72 13.70
CA THR A 710 -40.96 -3.93 12.93
C THR A 710 -41.13 -4.97 11.82
N LEU A 711 -41.73 -6.11 12.13
CA LEU A 711 -41.96 -7.19 11.17
C LEU A 711 -43.06 -8.11 11.69
N HIS A 712 -44.11 -8.33 10.91
CA HIS A 712 -45.10 -9.35 11.23
C HIS A 712 -45.56 -10.08 9.97
N GLY A 713 -45.49 -11.41 9.98
CA GLY A 713 -45.97 -12.23 8.88
C GLY A 713 -47.50 -12.23 8.76
N PRO A 714 -48.05 -12.76 7.65
CA PRO A 714 -49.49 -12.78 7.42
C PRO A 714 -50.24 -13.51 8.55
N LYS A 715 -51.36 -12.94 8.99
CA LYS A 715 -52.21 -13.47 10.06
C LYS A 715 -53.69 -13.18 9.76
N ALA A 716 -54.35 -14.17 9.16
CA ALA A 716 -55.68 -14.02 8.59
C ALA A 716 -56.78 -13.74 9.64
N ASP A 717 -56.62 -14.25 10.86
CA ASP A 717 -57.55 -14.06 11.99
C ASP A 717 -57.71 -12.60 12.43
N ILE A 718 -56.70 -11.77 12.19
CA ILE A 718 -56.72 -10.32 12.46
C ILE A 718 -56.79 -9.48 11.17
N GLY A 719 -57.01 -10.13 10.01
CA GLY A 719 -57.10 -9.46 8.71
C GLY A 719 -55.78 -8.86 8.23
N TRP A 720 -54.63 -9.38 8.67
CA TRP A 720 -53.30 -8.92 8.24
C TRP A 720 -52.71 -9.87 7.18
N SER A 721 -52.34 -9.35 6.02
CA SER A 721 -51.76 -10.14 4.93
C SER A 721 -50.32 -9.77 4.58
N GLY A 722 -49.76 -8.74 5.23
CA GLY A 722 -48.39 -8.27 4.96
C GLY A 722 -47.32 -9.14 5.61
N ASN A 723 -46.07 -8.95 5.19
CA ASN A 723 -44.88 -9.57 5.77
C ASN A 723 -43.79 -8.52 6.04
N TRP A 724 -44.20 -7.43 6.66
CA TRP A 724 -43.42 -6.22 6.98
C TRP A 724 -44.02 -5.57 8.23
N GLY A 725 -43.65 -4.34 8.58
CA GLY A 725 -44.23 -3.64 9.74
C GLY A 725 -45.78 -3.58 9.69
N MET A 726 -46.44 -4.05 10.76
CA MET A 726 -47.89 -4.19 10.80
C MET A 726 -48.62 -2.85 10.61
N ALA A 727 -49.66 -2.87 9.79
CA ALA A 727 -50.54 -1.75 9.40
C ALA A 727 -49.98 -0.72 8.39
N ALA A 728 -48.71 -0.84 7.99
CA ALA A 728 -48.21 -0.18 6.79
C ALA A 728 -48.88 -0.78 5.54
N SER A 729 -49.24 0.04 4.54
CA SER A 729 -49.94 -0.46 3.34
C SER A 729 -49.06 -1.30 2.42
N SER A 730 -47.75 -1.13 2.48
CA SER A 730 -46.78 -1.85 1.67
C SER A 730 -45.43 -1.88 2.39
N GLU A 731 -44.57 -2.81 1.98
CA GLU A 731 -43.23 -3.00 2.56
C GLU A 731 -42.39 -1.71 2.51
N ASP A 732 -42.40 -0.99 1.39
CA ASP A 732 -41.66 0.26 1.18
C ASP A 732 -42.13 1.43 2.06
N LYS A 733 -43.24 1.27 2.78
CA LYS A 733 -43.81 2.27 3.68
C LYS A 733 -43.71 1.92 5.16
N ASP A 734 -43.15 0.77 5.50
CA ASP A 734 -42.81 0.51 6.90
C ASP A 734 -41.54 1.28 7.31
N TYR A 735 -41.34 1.47 8.61
CA TYR A 735 -40.22 2.28 9.06
C TYR A 735 -38.85 1.63 8.75
N VAL A 736 -38.78 0.30 8.67
CA VAL A 736 -37.54 -0.45 8.39
C VAL A 736 -37.03 -0.09 6.99
N HIS A 737 -37.90 -0.14 6.00
CA HIS A 737 -37.57 0.14 4.61
C HIS A 737 -37.41 1.63 4.34
N LEU A 738 -38.16 2.49 5.04
CA LEU A 738 -37.99 3.94 4.99
C LEU A 738 -36.63 4.38 5.57
N VAL A 739 -36.22 3.87 6.74
CA VAL A 739 -34.89 4.11 7.32
C VAL A 739 -33.79 3.64 6.35
N THR A 740 -33.94 2.42 5.82
CA THR A 740 -32.97 1.85 4.87
C THR A 740 -32.84 2.71 3.61
N SER A 741 -33.95 3.20 3.07
CA SER A 741 -33.96 4.04 1.87
C SER A 741 -33.35 5.41 2.13
N ALA A 742 -33.65 6.03 3.26
CA ALA A 742 -33.07 7.33 3.64
C ALA A 742 -31.54 7.23 3.83
N LEU A 743 -31.05 6.19 4.51
CA LEU A 743 -29.61 5.97 4.67
C LEU A 743 -28.92 5.58 3.35
N ALA A 744 -29.61 4.89 2.44
CA ALA A 744 -29.09 4.62 1.10
C ALA A 744 -28.84 5.91 0.31
N GLN A 745 -29.75 6.88 0.40
CA GLN A 745 -29.59 8.20 -0.22
C GLN A 745 -28.41 8.97 0.40
N HIS A 746 -28.22 8.88 1.71
CA HIS A 746 -27.13 9.57 2.40
C HIS A 746 -25.74 8.96 2.11
N THR A 747 -25.66 7.63 2.01
CA THR A 747 -24.38 6.92 1.93
C THR A 747 -23.94 6.53 0.51
N GLY A 748 -24.78 6.76 -0.50
CA GLY A 748 -24.51 6.46 -1.90
C GLY A 748 -24.63 4.97 -2.28
N SER A 749 -24.94 4.08 -1.33
CA SER A 749 -25.17 2.66 -1.58
C SER A 749 -26.27 2.11 -0.65
N ARG A 750 -27.04 1.12 -1.11
CA ARG A 750 -28.12 0.53 -0.32
C ARG A 750 -27.55 -0.41 0.75
N PRO A 751 -27.79 -0.18 2.05
CA PRO A 751 -27.33 -1.09 3.09
C PRO A 751 -27.97 -2.47 2.98
N GLN A 752 -27.21 -3.52 3.27
CA GLN A 752 -27.76 -4.84 3.56
C GLN A 752 -28.52 -4.78 4.88
N ILE A 753 -29.70 -5.40 4.96
CA ILE A 753 -30.49 -5.41 6.19
C ILE A 753 -30.78 -6.82 6.66
N MET A 754 -30.88 -6.98 7.98
CA MET A 754 -31.43 -8.15 8.64
C MET A 754 -32.51 -7.68 9.60
N VAL A 755 -33.70 -8.29 9.51
CA VAL A 755 -34.89 -7.86 10.27
C VAL A 755 -35.41 -9.07 11.05
N ARG A 756 -35.62 -8.90 12.35
CA ARG A 756 -36.14 -9.97 13.21
C ARG A 756 -37.27 -9.47 14.10
N ASN A 757 -38.37 -10.21 14.09
CA ASN A 757 -39.39 -10.11 15.15
C ASN A 757 -38.89 -10.86 16.39
N ILE A 758 -38.79 -10.16 17.51
CA ILE A 758 -38.34 -10.65 18.81
C ILE A 758 -39.41 -10.47 19.90
N ALA A 759 -40.70 -10.47 19.53
CA ALA A 759 -41.80 -10.36 20.50
C ALA A 759 -41.79 -11.50 21.55
N ASP A 760 -41.21 -12.66 21.22
CA ASP A 760 -41.04 -13.75 22.17
C ASP A 760 -40.00 -13.45 23.24
N PHE A 761 -38.96 -12.65 22.93
CA PHE A 761 -38.06 -12.09 23.94
C PHE A 761 -38.83 -11.13 24.85
N GLU A 762 -39.63 -10.22 24.28
CA GLU A 762 -40.40 -9.25 25.09
C GLU A 762 -41.33 -9.93 26.10
N ARG A 763 -41.99 -11.03 25.71
CA ARG A 763 -42.90 -11.78 26.60
C ARG A 763 -42.17 -12.59 27.67
N ASN A 764 -40.93 -12.99 27.41
CA ASN A 764 -40.18 -13.94 28.25
C ASN A 764 -38.80 -13.38 28.67
N TYR A 765 -38.67 -12.05 28.78
CA TYR A 765 -37.36 -11.37 28.91
C TYR A 765 -36.49 -11.87 30.07
N ALA A 766 -37.10 -12.39 31.14
CA ALA A 766 -36.39 -12.87 32.33
C ALA A 766 -35.72 -14.24 32.12
N THR A 767 -36.20 -15.05 31.16
CA THR A 767 -35.74 -16.43 30.92
C THR A 767 -35.29 -16.67 29.48
N TYR A 768 -35.28 -15.63 28.64
CA TYR A 768 -34.93 -15.75 27.23
C TYR A 768 -33.41 -15.89 27.04
N ASP A 769 -32.99 -16.99 26.41
CA ASP A 769 -31.58 -17.25 26.09
C ASP A 769 -31.19 -16.51 24.79
N VAL A 770 -30.71 -15.27 24.96
CA VAL A 770 -30.28 -14.40 23.86
C VAL A 770 -29.10 -15.03 23.09
N ASP A 771 -28.15 -15.62 23.81
CA ASP A 771 -26.92 -16.16 23.21
C ASP A 771 -27.20 -17.35 22.29
N LEU A 772 -28.13 -18.22 22.69
CA LEU A 772 -28.53 -19.36 21.88
C LEU A 772 -29.48 -18.97 20.75
N GLN A 773 -30.50 -18.16 21.03
CA GLN A 773 -31.61 -17.91 20.10
C GLN A 773 -31.36 -16.77 19.10
N MET A 774 -30.36 -15.92 19.34
CA MET A 774 -30.02 -14.78 18.44
C MET A 774 -28.60 -14.87 17.87
N LYS A 775 -27.92 -16.02 18.00
CA LYS A 775 -26.53 -16.21 17.56
C LYS A 775 -26.29 -15.86 16.09
N ASP A 776 -27.23 -16.21 15.21
CA ASP A 776 -27.19 -15.89 13.78
C ASP A 776 -27.29 -14.38 13.52
N LEU A 777 -28.08 -13.66 14.33
CA LEU A 777 -28.23 -12.20 14.24
C LEU A 777 -26.93 -11.48 14.59
N PHE A 778 -26.19 -11.98 15.57
CA PHE A 778 -24.89 -11.41 15.93
C PHE A 778 -23.76 -11.87 14.99
N ALA A 779 -23.98 -12.96 14.24
CA ALA A 779 -23.08 -13.35 13.16
C ALA A 779 -23.11 -12.35 11.98
N PHE A 780 -24.24 -11.67 11.78
CA PHE A 780 -24.44 -10.63 10.75
C PHE A 780 -23.50 -9.43 10.89
N ASP A 781 -23.02 -9.17 12.11
CA ASP A 781 -22.03 -8.12 12.42
C ASP A 781 -22.50 -6.74 11.89
N PRO A 782 -23.56 -6.12 12.45
CA PRO A 782 -24.18 -4.89 11.91
C PRO A 782 -23.37 -3.60 12.14
N ASP A 783 -23.57 -2.58 11.30
CA ASP A 783 -23.02 -1.21 11.42
C ASP A 783 -23.94 -0.31 12.25
N LEU A 784 -25.24 -0.57 12.13
CA LEU A 784 -26.31 0.07 12.88
C LEU A 784 -27.25 -1.00 13.44
N VAL A 785 -27.57 -0.92 14.73
CA VAL A 785 -28.59 -1.75 15.40
C VAL A 785 -29.75 -0.85 15.76
N VAL A 786 -30.96 -1.20 15.31
CA VAL A 786 -32.20 -0.52 15.70
C VAL A 786 -33.03 -1.48 16.54
N LEU A 787 -33.06 -1.23 17.85
CA LEU A 787 -33.82 -1.99 18.83
C LEU A 787 -35.13 -1.26 19.17
N ALA A 788 -36.25 -1.83 18.76
CA ALA A 788 -37.59 -1.24 18.81
C ALA A 788 -38.57 -2.20 19.51
N ILE A 789 -38.54 -2.17 20.86
CA ILE A 789 -39.26 -3.10 21.74
C ILE A 789 -39.94 -2.33 22.89
N GLY A 790 -40.81 -3.01 23.63
CA GLY A 790 -41.51 -2.53 24.83
C GLY A 790 -43.01 -2.87 24.80
N GLU A 791 -43.61 -2.99 23.63
CA GLU A 791 -45.05 -3.16 23.45
C GLU A 791 -45.57 -4.52 23.97
N ASN A 792 -44.80 -5.60 23.84
CA ASN A 792 -45.22 -6.93 24.32
C ASN A 792 -44.66 -7.27 25.71
N VAL A 793 -43.89 -6.36 26.31
CA VAL A 793 -43.30 -6.57 27.64
C VAL A 793 -44.40 -6.54 28.71
N PRO A 794 -44.47 -7.53 29.62
CA PRO A 794 -45.33 -7.47 30.80
C PRO A 794 -45.15 -6.19 31.62
N ALA A 795 -46.15 -5.82 32.42
CA ALA A 795 -46.05 -4.63 33.26
C ALA A 795 -44.89 -4.74 34.26
N LEU A 796 -44.01 -3.73 34.30
CA LEU A 796 -42.82 -3.70 35.17
C LEU A 796 -43.18 -3.14 36.56
N GLY A 797 -44.00 -3.88 37.31
CA GLY A 797 -44.55 -3.47 38.60
C GLY A 797 -43.60 -3.53 39.80
N SER A 798 -42.37 -4.01 39.63
CA SER A 798 -41.36 -4.13 40.69
C SER A 798 -39.95 -3.77 40.19
N GLU A 799 -39.06 -3.35 41.10
CA GLU A 799 -37.65 -3.08 40.77
C GLU A 799 -36.90 -4.33 40.29
N GLU A 800 -37.28 -5.51 40.80
CA GLU A 800 -36.77 -6.80 40.32
C GLU A 800 -37.10 -7.01 38.83
N ALA A 801 -38.36 -6.75 38.43
CA ALA A 801 -38.81 -6.88 37.05
C ALA A 801 -38.10 -5.89 36.11
N LYS A 802 -37.91 -4.63 36.55
CA LYS A 802 -37.13 -3.63 35.81
C LYS A 802 -35.67 -4.05 35.63
N THR A 803 -35.06 -4.59 36.69
CA THR A 803 -33.67 -5.07 36.67
C THR A 803 -33.50 -6.24 35.71
N GLN A 804 -34.40 -7.22 35.76
CA GLN A 804 -34.39 -8.38 34.86
C GLN A 804 -34.63 -7.97 33.40
N PHE A 805 -35.56 -7.05 33.14
CA PHE A 805 -35.79 -6.53 31.80
C PHE A 805 -34.57 -5.77 31.26
N LYS A 806 -33.98 -4.88 32.08
CA LYS A 806 -32.74 -4.19 31.73
C LYS A 806 -31.62 -5.16 31.41
N ALA A 807 -31.44 -6.21 32.22
CA ALA A 807 -30.40 -7.21 32.01
C ALA A 807 -30.59 -7.96 30.68
N GLY A 808 -31.82 -8.34 30.33
CA GLY A 808 -32.14 -8.96 29.04
C GLY A 808 -31.83 -8.05 27.86
N VAL A 809 -32.21 -6.77 27.94
CA VAL A 809 -31.90 -5.77 26.91
C VAL A 809 -30.39 -5.57 26.77
N MET A 810 -29.68 -5.46 27.89
CA MET A 810 -28.22 -5.34 27.91
C MET A 810 -27.53 -6.58 27.34
N SER A 811 -28.09 -7.78 27.49
CA SER A 811 -27.57 -8.99 26.85
C SER A 811 -27.65 -8.89 25.32
N ILE A 812 -28.79 -8.46 24.77
CA ILE A 812 -28.93 -8.24 23.32
C ILE A 812 -27.90 -7.21 22.82
N LEU A 813 -27.79 -6.06 23.50
CA LEU A 813 -26.90 -4.97 23.08
C LEU A 813 -25.42 -5.40 23.17
N ARG A 814 -25.01 -6.07 24.25
CA ARG A 814 -23.63 -6.58 24.40
C ARG A 814 -23.28 -7.60 23.33
N CYS A 815 -24.20 -8.51 23.00
CA CYS A 815 -23.95 -9.51 21.96
C CYS A 815 -23.90 -8.88 20.56
N ALA A 816 -24.72 -7.86 20.30
CA ALA A 816 -24.65 -7.09 19.05
C ALA A 816 -23.35 -6.28 18.92
N MET A 817 -22.76 -5.85 20.03
CA MET A 817 -21.51 -5.10 20.10
C MET A 817 -20.26 -5.97 20.29
N ALA A 818 -20.40 -7.30 20.33
CA ALA A 818 -19.32 -8.19 20.71
C ALA A 818 -18.19 -8.29 19.66
N LYS A 819 -18.47 -8.00 18.39
CA LYS A 819 -17.52 -8.08 17.27
C LYS A 819 -16.98 -6.73 16.80
N ARG A 820 -17.81 -5.68 16.89
CA ARG A 820 -17.50 -4.28 16.59
C ARG A 820 -18.46 -3.36 17.35
N HIS A 821 -18.19 -2.06 17.41
CA HIS A 821 -19.10 -1.06 17.98
C HIS A 821 -20.04 -0.44 16.92
N PRO A 822 -21.24 -1.01 16.64
CA PRO A 822 -22.24 -0.36 15.79
C PRO A 822 -22.78 0.90 16.43
N LEU A 823 -23.37 1.78 15.62
CA LEU A 823 -24.35 2.74 16.13
C LEU A 823 -25.53 1.96 16.70
N VAL A 824 -25.95 2.28 17.92
CA VAL A 824 -27.08 1.61 18.57
C VAL A 824 -28.20 2.62 18.73
N VAL A 825 -29.35 2.37 18.11
CA VAL A 825 -30.58 3.11 18.34
C VAL A 825 -31.50 2.25 19.19
N VAL A 826 -31.87 2.73 20.37
CA VAL A 826 -32.95 2.13 21.19
C VAL A 826 -34.13 3.08 21.17
N ARG A 827 -35.27 2.57 20.73
CA ARG A 827 -36.50 3.33 20.58
C ARG A 827 -37.44 3.00 21.76
N SER A 828 -38.12 4.01 22.31
CA SER A 828 -39.11 3.85 23.40
C SER A 828 -40.42 3.19 22.93
N CYS A 829 -41.32 2.80 23.80
CA CYS A 829 -42.62 2.25 23.40
C CYS A 829 -43.39 3.25 22.53
N PHE A 830 -43.96 2.80 21.41
CA PHE A 830 -44.84 3.62 20.58
C PHE A 830 -46.10 3.96 21.37
N TRP A 831 -46.70 2.96 22.01
CA TRP A 831 -47.68 3.16 23.07
C TRP A 831 -46.93 3.39 24.39
N ALA A 832 -46.74 4.66 24.73
CA ALA A 832 -45.87 5.11 25.81
C ALA A 832 -46.11 4.37 27.15
N ASP A 833 -45.03 3.93 27.80
CA ASP A 833 -45.03 3.29 29.12
C ASP A 833 -43.80 3.76 29.88
N ALA A 834 -44.02 4.62 30.87
CA ALA A 834 -42.93 5.30 31.57
C ALA A 834 -41.93 4.35 32.25
N ALA A 835 -42.39 3.18 32.74
CA ALA A 835 -41.51 2.24 33.42
C ALA A 835 -40.61 1.50 32.42
N LYS A 836 -41.15 1.11 31.27
CA LYS A 836 -40.39 0.44 30.20
C LYS A 836 -39.46 1.41 29.48
N ASP A 837 -39.95 2.61 29.18
CA ASP A 837 -39.20 3.65 28.48
C ASP A 837 -37.99 4.10 29.29
N GLU A 838 -38.11 4.19 30.61
CA GLU A 838 -36.98 4.50 31.48
C GLU A 838 -35.92 3.38 31.47
N VAL A 839 -36.32 2.11 31.53
CA VAL A 839 -35.37 0.98 31.45
C VAL A 839 -34.65 0.93 30.10
N LEU A 840 -35.37 1.14 29.00
CA LEU A 840 -34.79 1.17 27.65
C LEU A 840 -33.83 2.35 27.48
N ARG A 841 -34.17 3.52 28.05
CA ARG A 841 -33.28 4.70 28.07
C ARG A 841 -31.99 4.42 28.83
N GLN A 842 -32.09 3.84 30.02
CA GLN A 842 -30.92 3.49 30.82
C GLN A 842 -30.03 2.47 30.13
N ALA A 843 -30.61 1.43 29.51
CA ALA A 843 -29.84 0.43 28.76
C ALA A 843 -29.15 1.04 27.53
N SER A 844 -29.85 1.92 26.80
CA SER A 844 -29.28 2.67 25.68
C SER A 844 -28.09 3.53 26.11
N GLN A 845 -28.23 4.32 27.18
CA GLN A 845 -27.17 5.17 27.71
C GLN A 845 -25.95 4.37 28.20
N GLU A 846 -26.17 3.21 28.82
CA GLU A 846 -25.08 2.36 29.34
C GLU A 846 -24.16 1.82 28.24
N VAL A 847 -24.66 1.68 27.01
CA VAL A 847 -23.85 1.28 25.85
C VAL A 847 -23.41 2.44 24.96
N GLY A 848 -23.68 3.69 25.37
CA GLY A 848 -23.40 4.87 24.54
C GLY A 848 -24.31 4.97 23.31
N GLY A 849 -25.50 4.40 23.36
CA GLY A 849 -26.48 4.39 22.28
C GLY A 849 -27.34 5.67 22.20
N ILE A 850 -28.03 5.79 21.07
CA ILE A 850 -28.98 6.84 20.73
C ILE A 850 -30.37 6.41 21.22
N PHE A 851 -30.98 7.18 22.11
CA PHE A 851 -32.35 6.95 22.55
C PHE A 851 -33.34 7.78 21.74
N VAL A 852 -34.34 7.14 21.13
CA VAL A 852 -35.42 7.80 20.36
C VAL A 852 -36.75 7.66 21.10
N ASP A 853 -37.32 8.78 21.54
CA ASP A 853 -38.62 8.81 22.22
C ASP A 853 -39.78 8.80 21.20
N ALA A 854 -40.41 7.64 21.04
CA ALA A 854 -41.56 7.42 20.18
C ALA A 854 -42.91 7.64 20.88
N GLY A 855 -42.93 7.85 22.20
CA GLY A 855 -44.15 8.01 22.98
C GLY A 855 -45.02 9.21 22.56
N PRO A 856 -44.44 10.37 22.17
CA PRO A 856 -45.20 11.46 21.55
C PRO A 856 -45.85 11.07 20.22
N LEU A 857 -45.17 10.26 19.40
CA LEU A 857 -45.68 9.85 18.09
C LEU A 857 -46.91 8.93 18.23
N GLY A 858 -46.91 7.99 19.16
CA GLY A 858 -48.07 7.12 19.38
C GLY A 858 -49.24 7.75 20.12
N ARG A 859 -49.03 8.91 20.77
CA ARG A 859 -50.11 9.72 21.35
C ARG A 859 -50.88 10.54 20.31
N ASP A 860 -50.27 10.81 19.15
CA ASP A 860 -50.93 11.50 18.06
C ASP A 860 -51.86 10.53 17.28
N PRO A 861 -53.19 10.72 17.34
CA PRO A 861 -54.13 9.85 16.63
C PRO A 861 -53.91 9.84 15.11
N ALA A 862 -53.30 10.88 14.54
CA ALA A 862 -53.00 10.95 13.10
C ALA A 862 -51.90 9.97 12.65
N ASN A 863 -51.14 9.40 13.59
CA ASN A 863 -50.13 8.39 13.31
C ASN A 863 -50.71 6.96 13.36
N ALA A 864 -51.89 6.75 13.93
CA ALA A 864 -52.53 5.44 13.99
C ALA A 864 -53.13 5.07 12.63
N ALA A 865 -53.04 3.79 12.26
CA ALA A 865 -53.49 3.29 10.95
C ALA A 865 -54.98 3.54 10.70
N ARG A 866 -55.81 3.51 11.74
CA ARG A 866 -57.24 3.87 11.68
C ARG A 866 -57.53 5.28 11.17
N SER A 867 -56.56 6.20 11.25
CA SER A 867 -56.70 7.56 10.72
C SER A 867 -56.54 7.61 9.19
N GLU A 868 -55.97 6.56 8.59
CA GLU A 868 -55.67 6.49 7.16
C GLU A 868 -56.60 5.53 6.42
N ARG A 869 -56.93 4.39 7.04
CA ARG A 869 -57.66 3.28 6.41
C ARG A 869 -58.51 2.51 7.43
N SER A 870 -59.54 1.82 6.95
CA SER A 870 -60.35 0.93 7.77
C SER A 870 -59.68 -0.44 7.95
N PHE A 871 -59.73 -0.98 9.17
CA PHE A 871 -59.22 -2.31 9.50
C PHE A 871 -60.29 -3.10 10.25
N ALA A 872 -60.36 -4.41 9.98
CA ALA A 872 -61.33 -5.30 10.64
C ALA A 872 -61.00 -5.55 12.11
N HIS A 873 -59.71 -5.54 12.46
CA HIS A 873 -59.25 -5.80 13.82
C HIS A 873 -58.70 -4.53 14.47
N ASP A 874 -59.27 -4.14 15.60
CA ASP A 874 -58.91 -2.90 16.31
C ASP A 874 -57.42 -2.84 16.69
N GLY A 875 -56.83 -3.99 17.01
CA GLY A 875 -55.40 -4.12 17.29
C GLY A 875 -54.53 -3.72 16.10
N VAL A 876 -54.91 -4.10 14.87
CA VAL A 876 -54.17 -3.69 13.66
C VAL A 876 -54.40 -2.21 13.39
N ALA A 877 -55.64 -1.73 13.57
CA ALA A 877 -55.99 -0.32 13.37
C ALA A 877 -55.29 0.64 14.37
N GLY A 878 -54.82 0.13 15.52
CA GLY A 878 -54.07 0.90 16.53
C GLY A 878 -52.56 0.97 16.29
N HIS A 879 -52.01 0.16 15.37
CA HIS A 879 -50.59 0.25 14.97
C HIS A 879 -50.33 1.54 14.18
N PRO A 880 -49.05 1.97 14.05
CA PRO A 880 -48.73 3.09 13.17
C PRO A 880 -49.13 2.81 11.71
N GLY A 881 -49.88 3.74 11.10
CA GLY A 881 -50.18 3.73 9.66
C GLY A 881 -48.97 4.17 8.83
N ASP A 882 -49.13 4.42 7.54
CA ASP A 882 -48.04 4.92 6.68
C ASP A 882 -47.41 6.21 7.25
N LYS A 883 -48.23 7.12 7.80
CA LYS A 883 -47.77 8.37 8.44
C LYS A 883 -47.00 8.09 9.72
N GLY A 884 -47.52 7.22 10.57
CA GLY A 884 -46.86 6.84 11.82
C GLY A 884 -45.53 6.11 11.58
N MET A 885 -45.49 5.20 10.60
CA MET A 885 -44.27 4.52 10.17
C MET A 885 -43.25 5.49 9.61
N LYS A 886 -43.68 6.47 8.80
CA LYS A 886 -42.80 7.53 8.32
C LYS A 886 -42.27 8.39 9.46
N ALA A 887 -43.11 8.80 10.41
CA ALA A 887 -42.68 9.60 11.56
C ALA A 887 -41.65 8.86 12.43
N LEU A 888 -41.84 7.55 12.63
CA LEU A 888 -40.85 6.69 13.30
C LEU A 888 -39.52 6.63 12.53
N ALA A 889 -39.60 6.44 11.21
CA ALA A 889 -38.42 6.39 10.35
C ALA A 889 -37.64 7.71 10.37
N ASP A 890 -38.35 8.84 10.21
CA ASP A 890 -37.77 10.18 10.22
C ASP A 890 -37.06 10.44 11.56
N ALA A 891 -37.69 10.11 12.69
CA ALA A 891 -37.09 10.29 14.02
C ALA A 891 -35.82 9.44 14.22
N ILE A 892 -35.81 8.19 13.72
CA ILE A 892 -34.63 7.32 13.78
C ILE A 892 -33.51 7.87 12.87
N VAL A 893 -33.83 8.24 11.64
CA VAL A 893 -32.85 8.77 10.67
C VAL A 893 -32.26 10.08 11.17
N GLU A 894 -33.10 11.00 11.64
CA GLU A 894 -32.66 12.27 12.23
C GLU A 894 -31.71 12.02 13.39
N ALA A 895 -32.06 11.11 14.31
CA ALA A 895 -31.22 10.80 15.45
C ALA A 895 -29.87 10.19 15.02
N VAL A 896 -29.85 9.28 14.04
CA VAL A 896 -28.62 8.67 13.51
C VAL A 896 -27.73 9.70 12.79
N LEU A 897 -28.31 10.58 11.98
CA LEU A 897 -27.54 11.60 11.24
C LEU A 897 -27.06 12.74 12.14
N ASN A 898 -27.85 13.13 13.14
CA ASN A 898 -27.52 14.25 14.05
C ASN A 898 -26.61 13.85 15.22
N PHE A 899 -26.49 12.56 15.54
CA PHE A 899 -25.61 12.07 16.61
C PHE A 899 -24.16 12.57 16.45
N GLN A 900 -23.71 12.85 15.22
CA GLN A 900 -22.37 13.34 14.93
C GLN A 900 -22.21 14.88 15.00
N THR A 901 -23.31 15.64 15.15
CA THR A 901 -23.28 17.13 15.17
C THR A 901 -23.37 17.74 16.56
N LYS A 902 -23.70 16.94 17.58
CA LYS A 902 -23.91 17.42 18.96
C LYS A 902 -22.64 17.53 19.82
N GLU A 903 -21.46 17.22 19.27
CA GLU A 903 -20.15 17.45 19.90
C GLU A 903 -19.32 18.50 19.13
N HIS A 904 -19.94 19.61 18.74
CA HIS A 904 -19.25 20.82 18.30
C HIS A 904 -19.30 21.92 19.36
#